data_AF-A0AAU3G072-F1
#
_entry.id   AF-A0AAU3G072-F1
#
_cell.length_a   1.000
_cell.length_b   1.000
_cell.length_c   1.000
_cell.angle_alpha   90.00
_cell.angle_beta   90.00
_cell.angle_gamma   90.00
#
_symmetry.space_group_name_H-M   'P 1'
#
loop_
_entity.id
_entity.type
_entity.pdbx_description
1 polymer ?
#
loop_
_entity_poly.entity_id
_entity_poly.type
_entity_poly.pdbx_seq_one_letter_code
_entity_poly.pdbx_strand_id
1 'polypeptide(L)'
;MRSTSTAGPRGVLVIGNLTIDDVVRSDGTARMASPGGNAVYAVLAARLWNPAAGIVTRRGDDLPGGILDTLERLEVDTSGVRTVEGPTVRNWVVYEDDGRRHWLYRTPRERSREVAVRPEDIPDGRLRADPAPVVHIAAMPLSAAAELVDHIRATAPGALITLDTHEDWAGDPEAVLRLAERADVFVPSREELAELAGYDDPPRAAAMLRGRGVPAVVVKLGAEGALIDAEGTAAPEMVEAYPANAVDTTGAGDTFCGALAAALASGLTLPEAVRRGAASAAWAIEEYGSLALAGLDPETARRRFAALSARAEAVPSPEPSEAPGAHSASEEPAYDIDVMRREIAMIPDVIAQHLADPGGHVERIAQILTDRGIEHLFLVGCGDSYFAGLATALAFQRHTGISARAVHALDFARYQVRYLPERSAVVCVSFSGRVGRTTEAVVQARRFGHLAIALTNNESGALAEAAELVLPIAVPTLGFSPGTSTYLGMVATLDDLALRWARARGRDAAAARAALTAVPALAEQTLRANAGPADKAARALAGHQWITFLGAGPNESSAKFGAAKLFEGPQVVGVSTNIEEWAHEEYFVSSAGTPVVMVAPSGAGADRAAEILSELDFIGAFPVVVSDITPEPSALHLPLAPGVPEEFSPLLAALPLSLIGFHLAEVLGKKSYNFPSEAAKTEHYDTIHRVVIGEPA
;
A
#
# COMPACT_ATOMS: atom_id res chain seq x y z
N MET A 1 35.79 -13.33 6.84
CA MET A 1 35.99 -14.77 7.17
C MET A 1 36.39 -14.90 8.63
N ARG A 2 35.45 -15.20 9.52
CA ARG A 2 35.73 -15.70 10.88
C ARG A 2 35.36 -17.18 10.92
N SER A 3 36.27 -17.96 11.49
CA SER A 3 36.27 -19.41 11.61
C SER A 3 35.06 -19.94 12.38
N THR A 4 34.42 -20.99 11.84
CA THR A 4 33.38 -21.78 12.48
C THR A 4 34.00 -22.66 13.58
N SER A 5 33.82 -22.26 14.84
CA SER A 5 34.15 -23.08 16.01
C SER A 5 33.00 -24.04 16.31
N THR A 6 33.34 -25.32 16.50
CA THR A 6 32.48 -26.46 16.84
C THR A 6 32.03 -26.41 18.31
N ALA A 7 31.32 -25.34 18.71
CA ALA A 7 30.66 -25.27 20.01
C ALA A 7 29.31 -26.02 19.98
N GLY A 8 28.94 -26.71 21.07
CA GLY A 8 27.62 -27.35 21.20
C GLY A 8 26.45 -26.36 21.09
N PRO A 9 25.20 -26.84 21.00
CA PRO A 9 24.04 -25.95 20.84
C PRO A 9 23.91 -25.00 22.03
N ARG A 10 23.70 -23.72 21.73
CA ARG A 10 23.46 -22.65 22.71
C ARG A 10 22.09 -22.88 23.37
N GLY A 11 21.92 -22.41 24.61
CA GLY A 11 20.59 -22.28 25.21
C GLY A 11 19.78 -21.18 24.53
N VAL A 12 18.45 -21.23 24.64
CA VAL A 12 17.56 -20.14 24.20
C VAL A 12 16.76 -19.59 25.38
N LEU A 13 16.77 -18.27 25.56
CA LEU A 13 15.98 -17.56 26.57
C LEU A 13 14.97 -16.66 25.88
N VAL A 14 13.69 -16.90 26.13
CA VAL A 14 12.58 -16.05 25.66
C VAL A 14 12.19 -15.11 26.78
N ILE A 15 12.36 -13.81 26.57
CA ILE A 15 12.02 -12.74 27.51
C ILE A 15 10.80 -12.00 27.00
N GLY A 16 9.70 -12.02 27.74
CA GLY A 16 8.45 -11.42 27.30
C GLY A 16 7.37 -11.38 28.36
N ASN A 17 6.16 -11.02 27.95
CA ASN A 17 5.03 -10.82 28.84
C ASN A 17 4.04 -11.98 28.77
N LEU A 18 3.41 -12.28 29.91
CA LEU A 18 2.22 -13.11 30.01
C LEU A 18 0.96 -12.24 30.01
N THR A 19 -0.08 -12.70 29.33
CA THR A 19 -1.39 -12.07 29.38
C THR A 19 -2.49 -13.08 29.70
N ILE A 20 -3.62 -12.55 30.15
CA ILE A 20 -4.89 -13.27 30.26
C ILE A 20 -5.80 -12.69 29.18
N ASP A 21 -6.23 -13.50 28.23
CA ASP A 21 -7.01 -13.04 27.09
C ASP A 21 -8.46 -13.54 27.19
N ASP A 22 -9.41 -12.63 27.16
CA ASP A 22 -10.82 -12.92 27.03
C ASP A 22 -11.22 -12.79 25.56
N VAL A 23 -11.47 -13.91 24.93
CA VAL A 23 -11.66 -13.96 23.49
C VAL A 23 -13.13 -14.05 23.15
N VAL A 24 -13.58 -13.25 22.19
CA VAL A 24 -14.93 -13.27 21.63
C VAL A 24 -14.81 -13.47 20.13
N ARG A 25 -15.45 -14.51 19.59
CA ARG A 25 -15.47 -14.81 18.16
C ARG A 25 -16.64 -14.13 17.46
N SER A 26 -16.51 -14.00 16.15
CA SER A 26 -17.54 -13.44 15.29
C SER A 26 -18.83 -14.28 15.28
N ASP A 27 -18.70 -15.60 15.46
CA ASP A 27 -19.82 -16.54 15.65
C ASP A 27 -20.49 -16.44 17.05
N GLY A 28 -20.04 -15.53 17.91
CA GLY A 28 -20.54 -15.33 19.26
C GLY A 28 -19.93 -16.25 20.33
N THR A 29 -19.05 -17.17 19.97
CA THR A 29 -18.34 -18.03 20.93
C THR A 29 -17.36 -17.22 21.76
N ALA A 30 -17.43 -17.32 23.09
CA ALA A 30 -16.50 -16.66 23.99
C ALA A 30 -15.65 -17.66 24.79
N ARG A 31 -14.36 -17.35 24.95
CA ARG A 31 -13.42 -18.08 25.82
C ARG A 31 -12.73 -17.11 26.77
N MET A 32 -13.19 -17.12 28.01
CA MET A 32 -12.74 -16.21 29.05
C MET A 32 -11.49 -16.74 29.75
N ALA A 33 -10.63 -15.82 30.19
CA ALA A 33 -9.40 -16.11 30.93
C ALA A 33 -8.48 -17.12 30.23
N SER A 34 -8.41 -17.02 28.90
CA SER A 34 -7.51 -17.85 28.11
C SER A 34 -6.06 -17.44 28.38
N PRO A 35 -5.12 -18.40 28.38
CA PRO A 35 -3.70 -18.09 28.48
C PRO A 35 -3.24 -17.34 27.23
N GLY A 36 -2.46 -16.28 27.42
CA GLY A 36 -1.94 -15.46 26.33
C GLY A 36 -0.55 -14.91 26.61
N GLY A 37 -0.09 -14.03 25.72
CA GLY A 37 1.17 -13.32 25.85
C GLY A 37 2.27 -13.89 24.97
N ASN A 38 3.05 -12.99 24.40
CA ASN A 38 4.10 -13.31 23.43
C ASN A 38 5.13 -14.33 23.95
N ALA A 39 5.45 -14.30 25.24
CA ALA A 39 6.42 -15.20 25.83
C ALA A 39 6.01 -16.69 25.72
N VAL A 40 4.71 -17.00 25.86
CA VAL A 40 4.22 -18.39 25.79
C VAL A 40 4.26 -18.90 24.36
N TYR A 41 3.76 -18.11 23.40
CA TYR A 41 3.82 -18.44 21.98
C TYR A 41 5.25 -18.67 21.50
N ALA A 42 6.17 -17.78 21.88
CA ALA A 42 7.57 -17.87 21.51
C ALA A 42 8.28 -19.07 22.17
N VAL A 43 8.12 -19.29 23.48
CA VAL A 43 8.84 -20.39 24.15
C VAL A 43 8.33 -21.78 23.74
N LEU A 44 7.03 -21.92 23.48
CA LEU A 44 6.47 -23.18 22.98
C LEU A 44 6.97 -23.53 21.58
N ALA A 45 7.21 -22.51 20.74
CA ALA A 45 7.86 -22.70 19.44
C ALA A 45 9.35 -23.03 19.61
N ALA A 46 10.03 -22.33 20.51
CA ALA A 46 11.46 -22.50 20.77
C ALA A 46 11.80 -23.94 21.21
N ARG A 47 11.01 -24.53 22.11
CA ARG A 47 11.23 -25.90 22.61
C ARG A 47 11.16 -26.99 21.53
N LEU A 48 10.50 -26.72 20.39
CA LEU A 48 10.43 -27.68 19.29
C LEU A 48 11.80 -27.87 18.63
N TRP A 49 12.63 -26.83 18.69
CA TRP A 49 13.91 -26.76 17.97
C TRP A 49 15.13 -26.75 18.89
N ASN A 50 14.94 -26.44 20.18
CA ASN A 50 16.01 -26.42 21.18
C ASN A 50 15.49 -26.91 22.56
N PRO A 51 16.01 -28.03 23.10
CA PRO A 51 15.54 -28.58 24.37
C PRO A 51 15.97 -27.75 25.59
N ALA A 52 16.90 -26.80 25.43
CA ALA A 52 17.36 -25.90 26.49
C ALA A 52 16.60 -24.56 26.45
N ALA A 53 15.33 -24.56 26.04
CA ALA A 53 14.48 -23.39 26.01
C ALA A 53 14.01 -22.99 27.42
N GLY A 54 14.17 -21.71 27.75
CA GLY A 54 13.68 -21.12 28.99
C GLY A 54 12.87 -19.86 28.76
N ILE A 55 11.99 -19.56 29.71
CA ILE A 55 11.16 -18.35 29.72
C ILE A 55 11.56 -17.45 30.89
N VAL A 56 11.72 -16.16 30.61
CA VAL A 56 11.85 -15.10 31.63
C VAL A 56 10.64 -14.20 31.48
N THR A 57 9.81 -14.15 32.52
CA THR A 57 8.54 -13.42 32.46
C THR A 57 8.05 -13.07 33.86
N ARG A 58 7.15 -12.09 33.94
CA ARG A 58 6.45 -11.74 35.17
C ARG A 58 4.97 -12.08 35.04
N ARG A 59 4.39 -12.59 36.12
CA ARG A 59 2.95 -12.82 36.23
C ARG A 59 2.37 -12.11 37.43
N GLY A 60 1.11 -11.75 37.34
CA GLY A 60 0.32 -11.36 38.50
C GLY A 60 -0.14 -12.56 39.32
N ASP A 61 -0.87 -12.25 40.39
CA ASP A 61 -1.41 -13.23 41.33
C ASP A 61 -2.61 -14.02 40.78
N ASP A 62 -3.17 -13.56 39.66
CA ASP A 62 -4.41 -14.05 39.03
C ASP A 62 -4.18 -14.92 37.79
N LEU A 63 -2.93 -15.20 37.42
CA LEU A 63 -2.62 -16.05 36.27
C LEU A 63 -3.18 -17.47 36.50
N PRO A 64 -3.97 -18.02 35.58
CA PRO A 64 -4.43 -19.40 35.68
C PRO A 64 -3.26 -20.40 35.74
N GLY A 65 -3.29 -21.31 36.73
CA GLY A 65 -2.14 -22.22 37.01
C GLY A 65 -1.73 -23.13 35.84
N GLY A 66 -2.67 -23.49 34.95
CA GLY A 66 -2.43 -24.47 33.90
C GLY A 66 -1.34 -24.14 32.87
N ILE A 67 -0.91 -22.88 32.77
CA ILE A 67 0.16 -22.45 31.85
C ILE A 67 1.51 -22.94 32.33
N LEU A 68 1.87 -22.59 33.57
CA LEU A 68 3.19 -22.92 34.13
C LEU A 68 3.33 -24.44 34.28
N ASP A 69 2.29 -25.11 34.76
CA ASP A 69 2.24 -26.58 34.83
C ASP A 69 2.46 -27.23 33.44
N THR A 70 1.92 -26.62 32.39
CA THR A 70 2.11 -27.10 31.00
C THR A 70 3.53 -26.86 30.52
N LEU A 71 4.12 -25.69 30.80
CA LEU A 71 5.50 -25.39 30.42
C LEU A 71 6.49 -26.32 31.14
N GLU A 72 6.31 -26.54 32.45
CA GLU A 72 7.13 -27.45 33.24
C GLU A 72 7.01 -28.90 32.76
N ARG A 73 5.79 -29.37 32.46
CA ARG A 73 5.56 -30.70 31.86
C ARG A 73 6.25 -30.86 30.50
N LEU A 74 6.39 -29.77 29.76
CA LEU A 74 7.08 -29.72 28.47
C LEU A 74 8.59 -29.44 28.61
N GLU A 75 9.12 -29.53 29.83
CA GLU A 75 10.54 -29.35 30.16
C GLU A 75 11.11 -27.96 29.78
N VAL A 76 10.23 -26.95 29.69
CA VAL A 76 10.66 -25.54 29.54
C VAL A 76 11.18 -25.05 30.89
N ASP A 77 12.35 -24.41 30.89
CA ASP A 77 12.93 -23.81 32.09
C ASP A 77 12.13 -22.57 32.53
N THR A 78 11.41 -22.70 33.65
CA THR A 78 10.58 -21.65 34.27
C THR A 78 11.30 -20.91 35.41
N SER A 79 12.60 -21.12 35.63
CA SER A 79 13.35 -20.48 36.72
C SER A 79 13.41 -18.93 36.62
N GLY A 80 13.17 -18.39 35.43
CA GLY A 80 13.03 -16.96 35.15
C GLY A 80 11.61 -16.39 35.36
N VAL A 81 10.66 -17.19 35.83
CA VAL A 81 9.30 -16.71 36.13
C VAL A 81 9.30 -16.00 37.49
N ARG A 82 8.73 -14.79 37.54
CA ARG A 82 8.58 -13.99 38.76
C ARG A 82 7.11 -13.67 38.99
N THR A 83 6.68 -13.74 40.25
CA THR A 83 5.35 -13.26 40.65
C THR A 83 5.49 -11.83 41.16
N VAL A 84 4.70 -10.91 40.61
CA VAL A 84 4.65 -9.51 41.01
C VAL A 84 3.27 -9.17 41.55
N GLU A 85 3.22 -8.28 42.54
CA GLU A 85 1.97 -7.87 43.19
C GLU A 85 0.95 -7.32 42.18
N GLY A 86 -0.30 -7.77 42.27
CA GLY A 86 -1.42 -7.30 41.45
C GLY A 86 -1.74 -8.20 40.25
N PRO A 87 -2.65 -7.79 39.35
CA PRO A 87 -3.13 -8.64 38.28
C PRO A 87 -2.12 -8.79 37.14
N THR A 88 -2.22 -9.88 36.39
CA THR A 88 -1.57 -10.07 35.09
C THR A 88 -2.26 -9.14 34.08
N VAL A 89 -1.55 -8.68 33.05
CA VAL A 89 -2.17 -7.90 31.98
C VAL A 89 -3.31 -8.72 31.37
N ARG A 90 -4.49 -8.11 31.28
CA ARG A 90 -5.70 -8.79 30.79
C ARG A 90 -6.30 -8.02 29.62
N ASN A 91 -6.63 -8.74 28.54
CA ASN A 91 -7.13 -8.15 27.30
C ASN A 91 -8.46 -8.78 26.88
N TRP A 92 -9.28 -8.02 26.15
CA TRP A 92 -10.26 -8.58 25.25
C TRP A 92 -9.64 -8.75 23.86
N VAL A 93 -9.89 -9.90 23.24
CA VAL A 93 -9.58 -10.16 21.83
C VAL A 93 -10.87 -10.46 21.11
N VAL A 94 -11.37 -9.51 20.32
CA VAL A 94 -12.65 -9.65 19.62
C VAL A 94 -12.37 -9.89 18.14
N TYR A 95 -12.85 -11.00 17.59
CA TYR A 95 -12.70 -11.37 16.19
C TYR A 95 -13.97 -11.01 15.41
N GLU A 96 -13.78 -10.42 14.23
CA GLU A 96 -14.83 -10.10 13.25
C GLU A 96 -14.96 -11.21 12.19
N ASP A 97 -16.09 -11.27 11.50
CA ASP A 97 -16.38 -12.31 10.48
C ASP A 97 -15.42 -12.26 9.28
N ASP A 98 -14.81 -11.09 9.03
CA ASP A 98 -13.81 -10.89 7.98
C ASP A 98 -12.38 -11.25 8.44
N GLY A 99 -12.22 -11.77 9.66
CA GLY A 99 -10.94 -12.17 10.24
C GLY A 99 -10.17 -11.04 10.92
N ARG A 100 -10.67 -9.80 10.93
CA ARG A 100 -10.07 -8.71 11.72
C ARG A 100 -10.19 -9.00 13.22
N ARG A 101 -9.26 -8.44 14.00
CA ARG A 101 -9.24 -8.57 15.46
C ARG A 101 -9.10 -7.22 16.14
N HIS A 102 -9.81 -7.03 17.24
CA HIS A 102 -9.71 -5.86 18.10
C HIS A 102 -9.11 -6.26 19.46
N TRP A 103 -8.04 -5.55 19.86
CA TRP A 103 -7.36 -5.74 21.14
C TRP A 103 -7.73 -4.61 22.10
N LEU A 104 -8.35 -4.95 23.23
CA LEU A 104 -8.78 -3.96 24.22
C LEU A 104 -8.24 -4.31 25.60
N TYR A 105 -7.47 -3.41 26.20
CA TYR A 105 -6.97 -3.57 27.56
C TYR A 105 -8.12 -3.58 28.58
N ARG A 106 -8.19 -4.64 29.41
CA ARG A 106 -9.06 -4.72 30.59
C ARG A 106 -8.36 -4.23 31.85
N THR A 107 -7.06 -4.44 31.94
CA THR A 107 -6.20 -3.79 32.95
C THR A 107 -5.76 -2.42 32.47
N PRO A 108 -5.41 -1.47 33.37
CA PRO A 108 -4.81 -0.19 32.96
C PRO A 108 -3.60 -0.41 32.05
N ARG A 109 -3.41 0.45 31.03
CA ARG A 109 -2.30 0.32 30.06
C ARG A 109 -0.92 0.40 30.73
N GLU A 110 -0.83 1.16 31.82
CA GLU A 110 0.37 1.32 32.64
C GLU A 110 0.82 -0.02 33.23
N ARG A 111 -0.12 -0.96 33.43
CA ARG A 111 0.19 -2.29 33.97
C ARG A 111 1.21 -3.03 33.13
N SER A 112 1.18 -2.88 31.80
CA SER A 112 2.17 -3.47 30.89
C SER A 112 3.61 -3.03 31.19
N ARG A 113 3.82 -1.83 31.75
CA ARG A 113 5.15 -1.36 32.18
C ARG A 113 5.56 -1.87 33.56
N GLU A 114 4.60 -2.03 34.46
CA GLU A 114 4.82 -2.56 35.82
C GLU A 114 5.21 -4.04 35.79
N VAL A 115 4.56 -4.81 34.92
CA VAL A 115 4.84 -6.25 34.76
C VAL A 115 5.85 -6.55 33.65
N ALA A 116 6.43 -5.53 33.00
CA ALA A 116 7.53 -5.76 32.08
C ALA A 116 8.73 -6.37 32.81
N VAL A 117 9.36 -7.36 32.17
CA VAL A 117 10.56 -8.03 32.70
C VAL A 117 11.68 -7.02 32.91
N ARG A 118 12.46 -7.22 33.98
CA ARG A 118 13.62 -6.39 34.33
C ARG A 118 14.90 -7.22 34.33
N PRO A 119 16.07 -6.57 34.20
CA PRO A 119 17.36 -7.25 34.23
C PRO A 119 17.54 -8.26 35.36
N GLU A 120 17.10 -7.93 36.59
CA GLU A 120 17.24 -8.79 37.77
C GLU A 120 16.39 -10.08 37.73
N ASP A 121 15.43 -10.19 36.82
CA ASP A 121 14.62 -11.39 36.67
C ASP A 121 15.37 -12.49 35.89
N ILE A 122 16.35 -12.10 35.06
CA ILE A 122 17.10 -13.02 34.21
C ILE A 122 18.01 -13.88 35.09
N PRO A 123 17.90 -15.22 35.06
CA PRO A 123 18.80 -16.07 35.85
C PRO A 123 20.25 -15.95 35.37
N ASP A 124 21.12 -15.41 36.23
CA ASP A 124 22.55 -15.18 35.95
C ASP A 124 23.26 -16.41 35.36
N GLY A 125 22.98 -17.61 35.89
CA GLY A 125 23.56 -18.86 35.42
C GLY A 125 23.15 -19.25 34.00
N ARG A 126 21.98 -18.80 33.54
CA ARG A 126 21.49 -19.04 32.17
C ARG A 126 22.04 -18.01 31.20
N LEU A 127 22.09 -16.74 31.63
CA LEU A 127 22.64 -15.65 30.81
C LEU A 127 24.15 -15.81 30.57
N ARG A 128 24.90 -16.24 31.60
CA ARG A 128 26.36 -16.47 31.54
C ARG A 128 26.75 -17.90 31.13
N ALA A 129 25.84 -18.65 30.52
CA ALA A 129 26.16 -19.99 30.03
C ALA A 129 27.27 -19.96 28.96
N ASP A 130 28.05 -21.04 28.84
CA ASP A 130 29.04 -21.23 27.79
C ASP A 130 28.70 -22.52 27.02
N PRO A 131 28.38 -22.46 25.71
CA PRO A 131 28.36 -21.25 24.87
C PRO A 131 27.24 -20.28 25.23
N ALA A 132 27.50 -18.98 25.01
CA ALA A 132 26.57 -17.90 25.31
C ALA A 132 25.20 -18.10 24.62
N PRO A 133 24.08 -17.83 25.31
CA PRO A 133 22.75 -18.16 24.82
C PRO A 133 22.31 -17.28 23.63
N VAL A 134 21.24 -17.70 22.96
CA VAL A 134 20.41 -16.79 22.15
C VAL A 134 19.29 -16.26 23.04
N VAL A 135 19.12 -14.94 23.08
CA VAL A 135 18.10 -14.27 23.87
C VAL A 135 17.12 -13.59 22.94
N HIS A 136 15.86 -14.03 22.97
CA HIS A 136 14.78 -13.38 22.27
C HIS A 136 14.08 -12.38 23.20
N ILE A 137 14.07 -11.11 22.83
CA ILE A 137 13.32 -10.05 23.49
C ILE A 137 12.05 -9.85 22.69
N ALA A 138 10.92 -10.29 23.25
CA ALA A 138 9.61 -10.14 22.65
C ALA A 138 9.04 -8.74 22.88
N ALA A 139 7.99 -8.40 22.12
CA ALA A 139 7.24 -7.17 22.23
C ALA A 139 6.94 -6.74 23.69
N MET A 140 7.45 -5.57 24.09
CA MET A 140 7.23 -4.97 25.41
C MET A 140 7.52 -3.46 25.37
N PRO A 141 7.24 -2.70 26.44
CA PRO A 141 7.56 -1.27 26.47
C PRO A 141 9.03 -1.01 26.14
N LEU A 142 9.26 -0.07 25.22
CA LEU A 142 10.58 0.16 24.60
C LEU A 142 11.70 0.44 25.62
N SER A 143 11.39 1.14 26.71
CA SER A 143 12.33 1.39 27.80
C SER A 143 12.78 0.12 28.52
N ALA A 144 11.86 -0.82 28.78
CA ALA A 144 12.20 -2.10 29.40
C ALA A 144 13.04 -2.96 28.46
N ALA A 145 12.68 -3.02 27.17
CA ALA A 145 13.47 -3.72 26.16
C ALA A 145 14.90 -3.16 26.06
N ALA A 146 15.06 -1.83 26.11
CA ALA A 146 16.37 -1.17 26.12
C ALA A 146 17.21 -1.51 27.36
N GLU A 147 16.63 -1.45 28.56
CA GLU A 147 17.29 -1.85 29.80
C GLU A 147 17.79 -3.31 29.75
N LEU A 148 16.98 -4.21 29.19
CA LEU A 148 17.33 -5.63 29.02
C LEU A 148 18.48 -5.80 28.01
N VAL A 149 18.41 -5.17 26.83
CA VAL A 149 19.49 -5.22 25.83
C VAL A 149 20.80 -4.73 26.42
N ASP A 150 20.79 -3.60 27.12
CA ASP A 150 22.00 -3.02 27.73
C ASP A 150 22.58 -3.95 28.81
N HIS A 151 21.72 -4.53 29.65
CA HIS A 151 22.17 -5.51 30.65
C HIS A 151 22.75 -6.78 30.02
N ILE A 152 22.13 -7.32 28.98
CA ILE A 152 22.60 -8.52 28.28
C ILE A 152 23.95 -8.24 27.61
N ARG A 153 24.10 -7.11 26.91
CA ARG A 153 25.38 -6.73 26.29
C ARG A 153 26.50 -6.53 27.31
N ALA A 154 26.20 -6.00 28.49
CA ALA A 154 27.16 -5.85 29.58
C ALA A 154 27.54 -7.19 30.24
N THR A 155 26.59 -8.10 30.39
CA THR A 155 26.75 -9.32 31.21
C THR A 155 27.19 -10.54 30.41
N ALA A 156 26.72 -10.65 29.16
CA ALA A 156 26.96 -11.77 28.26
C ALA A 156 27.20 -11.24 26.82
N PRO A 157 28.36 -10.61 26.55
CA PRO A 157 28.64 -9.98 25.25
C PRO A 157 28.65 -10.97 24.07
N GLY A 158 28.79 -12.28 24.33
CA GLY A 158 28.69 -13.33 23.31
C GLY A 158 27.26 -13.83 23.01
N ALA A 159 26.26 -13.34 23.76
CA ALA A 159 24.87 -13.71 23.54
C ALA A 159 24.36 -13.09 22.24
N LEU A 160 23.57 -13.86 21.48
CA LEU A 160 22.89 -13.36 20.28
C LEU A 160 21.52 -12.85 20.69
N ILE A 161 21.18 -11.61 20.35
CA ILE A 161 19.91 -10.97 20.70
C ILE A 161 19.01 -10.92 19.45
N THR A 162 17.85 -11.58 19.52
CA THR A 162 16.77 -11.35 18.55
C THR A 162 15.73 -10.43 19.17
N LEU A 163 15.34 -9.38 18.47
CA LEU A 163 14.47 -8.33 18.97
C LEU A 163 13.19 -8.29 18.14
N ASP A 164 12.07 -8.55 18.80
CA ASP A 164 10.73 -8.23 18.28
C ASP A 164 10.17 -7.06 19.08
N THR A 165 9.31 -6.29 18.43
CA THR A 165 8.84 -5.01 18.93
C THR A 165 7.31 -4.93 18.74
N HIS A 166 6.63 -3.87 19.20
CA HIS A 166 5.19 -3.67 19.00
C HIS A 166 4.88 -2.21 18.64
N GLU A 167 3.96 -1.96 17.72
CA GLU A 167 3.42 -0.66 17.22
C GLU A 167 3.20 0.49 18.24
N ASP A 168 3.22 0.23 19.56
CA ASP A 168 3.07 1.27 20.59
C ASP A 168 4.46 1.85 20.98
N TRP A 169 5.10 2.52 20.02
CA TRP A 169 6.41 3.20 20.21
C TRP A 169 6.33 4.50 20.99
N ALA A 170 5.14 4.89 21.48
CA ALA A 170 4.85 6.23 21.98
C ALA A 170 5.24 7.37 21.00
N GLY A 171 5.28 7.09 19.70
CA GLY A 171 5.59 8.07 18.65
C GLY A 171 7.08 8.41 18.48
N ASP A 172 8.03 7.57 18.94
CA ASP A 172 9.47 7.76 18.69
C ASP A 172 10.09 6.59 17.88
N PRO A 173 9.92 6.58 16.54
CA PRO A 173 10.55 5.59 15.65
C PRO A 173 12.07 5.51 15.81
N GLU A 174 12.73 6.64 16.09
CA GLU A 174 14.19 6.68 16.20
C GLU A 174 14.69 5.97 17.46
N ALA A 175 13.90 5.92 18.54
CA ALA A 175 14.23 5.11 19.70
C ALA A 175 14.22 3.61 19.41
N VAL A 176 13.31 3.15 18.55
CA VAL A 176 13.25 1.75 18.10
C VAL A 176 14.51 1.39 17.32
N LEU A 177 14.93 2.29 16.43
CA LEU A 177 16.12 2.10 15.60
C LEU A 177 17.40 2.04 16.44
N ARG A 178 17.57 2.96 17.39
CA ARG A 178 18.68 2.91 18.37
C ARG A 178 18.69 1.63 19.20
N LEU A 179 17.53 1.03 19.45
CA LEU A 179 17.45 -0.28 20.11
C LEU A 179 17.82 -1.42 19.15
N ALA A 180 17.29 -1.41 17.93
CA ALA A 180 17.55 -2.41 16.90
C ALA A 180 19.03 -2.48 16.50
N GLU A 181 19.74 -1.35 16.45
CA GLU A 181 21.20 -1.28 16.23
C GLU A 181 22.01 -2.07 17.27
N ARG A 182 21.48 -2.28 18.47
CA ARG A 182 22.14 -3.01 19.56
C ARG A 182 21.73 -4.50 19.60
N ALA A 183 20.77 -4.92 18.79
CA ALA A 183 20.37 -6.32 18.63
C ALA A 183 21.16 -6.98 17.48
N ASP A 184 21.18 -8.32 17.42
CA ASP A 184 21.83 -9.05 16.33
C ASP A 184 20.87 -9.34 15.17
N VAL A 185 19.58 -9.54 15.48
CA VAL A 185 18.51 -9.72 14.49
C VAL A 185 17.29 -8.93 14.95
N PHE A 186 16.87 -7.95 14.15
CA PHE A 186 15.62 -7.23 14.35
C PHE A 186 14.51 -7.88 13.52
N VAL A 187 13.36 -8.17 14.13
CA VAL A 187 12.31 -9.02 13.52
C VAL A 187 10.98 -8.29 13.41
N PRO A 188 10.86 -7.15 12.69
CA PRO A 188 9.63 -6.38 12.62
C PRO A 188 8.54 -7.08 11.80
N SER A 189 7.28 -6.72 12.01
CA SER A 189 6.20 -6.98 11.04
C SER A 189 6.28 -6.04 9.83
N ARG A 190 5.50 -6.32 8.78
CA ARG A 190 5.35 -5.42 7.63
C ARG A 190 4.86 -4.04 8.06
N GLU A 191 3.87 -4.01 8.94
CA GLU A 191 3.25 -2.78 9.46
C GLU A 191 4.26 -1.95 10.27
N GLU A 192 4.98 -2.59 11.18
CA GLU A 192 6.01 -1.93 11.99
C GLU A 192 7.15 -1.40 11.13
N LEU A 193 7.59 -2.21 10.16
CA LEU A 193 8.63 -1.80 9.24
C LEU A 193 8.17 -0.62 8.37
N ALA A 194 6.92 -0.63 7.92
CA ALA A 194 6.33 0.45 7.15
C ALA A 194 6.21 1.74 7.97
N GLU A 195 5.87 1.63 9.25
CA GLU A 195 5.84 2.77 10.18
C GLU A 195 7.24 3.33 10.43
N LEU A 196 8.24 2.47 10.68
CA LEU A 196 9.64 2.88 10.87
C LEU A 196 10.26 3.52 9.62
N ALA A 197 9.85 3.08 8.44
CA ALA A 197 10.32 3.61 7.15
C ALA A 197 9.50 4.81 6.64
N GLY A 198 8.27 4.98 7.12
CA GLY A 198 7.32 5.95 6.56
C GLY A 198 6.72 5.53 5.21
N TYR A 199 6.95 4.29 4.77
CA TYR A 199 6.42 3.70 3.53
C TYR A 199 6.37 2.18 3.61
N ASP A 200 5.40 1.57 2.92
CA ASP A 200 5.25 0.11 2.84
C ASP A 200 5.97 -0.46 1.60
N ASP A 201 7.26 -0.78 1.76
CA ASP A 201 8.11 -1.47 0.79
C ASP A 201 9.13 -2.31 1.57
N PRO A 202 8.83 -3.57 1.92
CA PRO A 202 9.66 -4.33 2.85
C PRO A 202 11.12 -4.52 2.41
N PRO A 203 11.45 -4.86 1.15
CA PRO A 203 12.84 -4.92 0.70
C PRO A 203 13.59 -3.61 0.89
N ARG A 204 12.99 -2.49 0.50
CA ARG A 204 13.62 -1.18 0.61
C ARG A 204 13.73 -0.73 2.07
N ALA A 205 12.71 -0.97 2.88
CA ALA A 205 12.70 -0.58 4.28
C ALA A 205 13.69 -1.42 5.11
N ALA A 206 13.80 -2.73 4.85
CA ALA A 206 14.82 -3.58 5.46
C ALA A 206 16.24 -3.08 5.11
N ALA A 207 16.48 -2.76 3.83
CA ALA A 207 17.74 -2.19 3.37
C ALA A 207 18.04 -0.81 4.00
N MET A 208 17.02 0.03 4.21
CA MET A 208 17.15 1.30 4.92
C MET A 208 17.62 1.10 6.37
N LEU A 209 17.01 0.15 7.09
CA LEU A 209 17.39 -0.19 8.47
C LEU A 209 18.81 -0.76 8.53
N ARG A 210 19.18 -1.62 7.57
CA ARG A 210 20.56 -2.10 7.41
C ARG A 210 21.54 -0.95 7.18
N GLY A 211 21.19 0.00 6.31
CA GLY A 211 21.99 1.21 6.05
C GLY A 211 22.13 2.14 7.26
N ARG A 212 21.20 2.06 8.23
CA ARG A 212 21.25 2.78 9.51
C ARG A 212 22.08 2.06 10.58
N GLY A 213 22.53 0.83 10.33
CA GLY A 213 23.41 0.08 11.23
C GLY A 213 22.77 -1.10 11.95
N VAL A 214 21.50 -1.44 11.66
CA VAL A 214 20.86 -2.66 12.22
C VAL A 214 21.55 -3.90 11.62
N PRO A 215 22.11 -4.85 12.40
CA PRO A 215 22.95 -5.94 11.85
C PRO A 215 22.25 -6.96 10.93
N ALA A 216 21.00 -7.31 11.23
CA ALA A 216 20.14 -8.12 10.36
C ALA A 216 18.68 -7.76 10.60
N VAL A 217 17.88 -7.77 9.54
CA VAL A 217 16.45 -7.49 9.55
C VAL A 217 15.72 -8.69 8.98
N VAL A 218 14.76 -9.24 9.73
CA VAL A 218 13.87 -10.31 9.29
C VAL A 218 12.43 -9.80 9.35
N VAL A 219 11.85 -9.49 8.21
CA VAL A 219 10.51 -8.92 8.12
C VAL A 219 9.48 -10.02 8.05
N LYS A 220 8.51 -10.02 8.96
CA LYS A 220 7.37 -10.95 8.93
C LYS A 220 6.31 -10.38 7.98
N LEU A 221 6.02 -11.08 6.87
CA LEU A 221 5.10 -10.64 5.80
C LEU A 221 3.78 -11.43 5.77
N GLY A 222 3.46 -12.17 6.83
CA GLY A 222 2.23 -12.96 6.90
C GLY A 222 2.18 -14.06 5.83
N ALA A 223 1.14 -14.05 4.99
CA ALA A 223 0.95 -15.06 3.95
C ALA A 223 2.01 -15.01 2.83
N GLU A 224 2.73 -13.91 2.68
CA GLU A 224 3.83 -13.75 1.72
C GLU A 224 5.15 -14.38 2.24
N GLY A 225 5.19 -14.76 3.52
CA GLY A 225 6.36 -15.38 4.14
C GLY A 225 7.18 -14.42 4.98
N ALA A 226 8.50 -14.45 4.81
CA ALA A 226 9.43 -13.59 5.53
C ALA A 226 10.60 -13.16 4.64
N LEU A 227 10.97 -11.89 4.75
CA LEU A 227 12.10 -11.29 4.05
C LEU A 227 13.32 -11.20 4.98
N ILE A 228 14.50 -11.50 4.48
CA ILE A 228 15.76 -11.44 5.21
C ILE A 228 16.68 -10.44 4.54
N ASP A 229 17.21 -9.49 5.30
CA ASP A 229 18.30 -8.63 4.86
C ASP A 229 19.39 -8.60 5.94
N ALA A 230 20.61 -9.00 5.61
CA ALA A 230 21.68 -9.21 6.60
C ALA A 230 23.05 -8.81 6.04
N GLU A 231 24.08 -8.78 6.90
CA GLU A 231 25.44 -8.48 6.44
C GLU A 231 25.99 -9.60 5.54
N GLY A 232 26.45 -9.21 4.35
CA GLY A 232 27.03 -10.14 3.37
C GLY A 232 26.04 -10.75 2.38
N THR A 233 24.75 -10.43 2.45
CA THR A 233 23.78 -10.75 1.39
C THR A 233 23.84 -9.68 0.29
N ALA A 234 23.88 -10.09 -0.98
CA ALA A 234 23.94 -9.15 -2.11
C ALA A 234 22.59 -8.44 -2.36
N ALA A 235 21.50 -9.07 -1.94
CA ALA A 235 20.12 -8.58 -1.98
C ALA A 235 19.31 -9.26 -0.85
N PRO A 236 18.15 -8.71 -0.46
CA PRO A 236 17.24 -9.37 0.47
C PRO A 236 16.79 -10.76 -0.03
N GLU A 237 16.77 -11.76 0.84
CA GLU A 237 16.33 -13.13 0.56
C GLU A 237 14.88 -13.33 1.02
N MET A 238 14.04 -13.93 0.18
CA MET A 238 12.65 -14.27 0.54
C MET A 238 12.54 -15.72 0.97
N VAL A 239 11.81 -15.97 2.06
CA VAL A 239 11.38 -17.30 2.50
C VAL A 239 9.86 -17.36 2.46
N GLU A 240 9.31 -18.20 1.58
CA GLU A 240 7.87 -18.35 1.42
C GLU A 240 7.18 -18.87 2.70
N ALA A 241 5.92 -18.46 2.88
CA ALA A 241 5.07 -19.03 3.92
C ALA A 241 4.72 -20.48 3.60
N TYR A 242 4.60 -21.31 4.64
CA TYR A 242 4.08 -22.67 4.48
C TYR A 242 2.55 -22.66 4.48
N PRO A 243 1.88 -23.43 3.60
CA PRO A 243 0.42 -23.55 3.60
C PRO A 243 -0.10 -24.07 4.95
N ALA A 244 -1.13 -23.42 5.49
CA ALA A 244 -1.80 -23.80 6.73
C ALA A 244 -3.29 -23.45 6.67
N ASN A 245 -4.11 -24.24 7.37
CA ASN A 245 -5.53 -23.95 7.54
C ASN A 245 -5.70 -23.03 8.76
N ALA A 246 -5.64 -21.72 8.55
CA ALA A 246 -5.70 -20.74 9.64
C ALA A 246 -7.04 -20.81 10.41
N VAL A 247 -6.95 -21.10 11.71
CA VAL A 247 -8.04 -21.10 12.70
C VAL A 247 -7.92 -19.91 13.64
N ASP A 248 -6.69 -19.59 14.07
CA ASP A 248 -6.38 -18.47 14.96
C ASP A 248 -4.99 -17.90 14.64
N THR A 249 -4.93 -16.67 14.13
CA THR A 249 -3.66 -16.02 13.75
C THR A 249 -2.95 -15.33 14.92
N THR A 250 -3.50 -15.40 16.13
CA THR A 250 -2.90 -14.78 17.32
C THR A 250 -1.61 -15.49 17.71
N GLY A 251 -0.56 -14.70 17.96
CA GLY A 251 0.77 -15.20 18.33
C GLY A 251 1.59 -15.83 17.20
N ALA A 252 1.13 -15.78 15.94
CA ALA A 252 1.88 -16.30 14.80
C ALA A 252 3.29 -15.66 14.68
N GLY A 253 3.38 -14.34 14.89
CA GLY A 253 4.64 -13.60 14.90
C GLY A 253 5.54 -13.96 16.08
N ASP A 254 4.96 -14.12 17.27
CA ASP A 254 5.72 -14.52 18.48
C ASP A 254 6.28 -15.95 18.34
N THR A 255 5.45 -16.87 17.84
CA THR A 255 5.86 -18.23 17.51
C THR A 255 6.98 -18.25 16.47
N PHE A 256 6.87 -17.44 15.42
CA PHE A 256 7.94 -17.28 14.43
C PHE A 256 9.25 -16.87 15.10
N CYS A 257 9.21 -15.84 15.96
CA CYS A 257 10.41 -15.31 16.63
C CYS A 257 11.04 -16.31 17.60
N GLY A 258 10.24 -17.06 18.35
CA GLY A 258 10.73 -18.10 19.26
C GLY A 258 11.43 -19.25 18.53
N ALA A 259 10.84 -19.74 17.44
CA ALA A 259 11.44 -20.78 16.62
C ALA A 259 12.70 -20.30 15.87
N LEU A 260 12.71 -19.05 15.38
CA LEU A 260 13.88 -18.39 14.81
C LEU A 260 15.05 -18.38 15.83
N ALA A 261 14.80 -17.91 17.05
CA ALA A 261 15.82 -17.84 18.10
C ALA A 261 16.37 -19.23 18.47
N ALA A 262 15.50 -20.23 18.60
CA ALA A 262 15.91 -21.60 18.90
C ALA A 262 16.72 -22.25 17.77
N ALA A 263 16.37 -21.98 16.51
CA ALA A 263 17.11 -22.46 15.36
C ALA A 263 18.51 -21.83 15.26
N LEU A 264 18.63 -20.52 15.50
CA LEU A 264 19.93 -19.84 15.61
C LEU A 264 20.76 -20.41 16.77
N ALA A 265 20.13 -20.74 17.90
CA ALA A 265 20.80 -21.35 19.05
C ALA A 265 21.36 -22.74 18.74
N SER A 266 20.69 -23.47 17.84
CA SER A 266 21.14 -24.76 17.30
C SER A 266 22.21 -24.63 16.21
N GLY A 267 22.70 -23.42 15.92
CA GLY A 267 23.78 -23.17 14.97
C GLY A 267 23.35 -23.12 13.50
N LEU A 268 22.05 -23.03 13.23
CA LEU A 268 21.53 -22.90 11.87
C LEU A 268 21.79 -21.48 11.33
N THR A 269 21.89 -21.38 10.00
CA THR A 269 21.99 -20.10 9.31
C THR A 269 20.69 -19.29 9.46
N LEU A 270 20.75 -17.98 9.23
CA LEU A 270 19.57 -17.11 9.35
C LEU A 270 18.41 -17.57 8.42
N PRO A 271 18.63 -17.92 7.14
CA PRO A 271 17.56 -18.44 6.28
C PRO A 271 16.97 -19.77 6.77
N GLU A 272 17.80 -20.70 7.25
CA GLU A 272 17.31 -21.96 7.83
C GLU A 272 16.49 -21.71 9.10
N ALA A 273 16.90 -20.74 9.92
CA ALA A 273 16.18 -20.34 11.12
C ALA A 273 14.84 -19.67 10.79
N VAL A 274 14.79 -18.83 9.75
CA VAL A 274 13.54 -18.23 9.24
C VAL A 274 12.58 -19.29 8.72
N ARG A 275 13.05 -20.32 8.02
CA ARG A 275 12.21 -21.46 7.60
C ARG A 275 11.61 -22.21 8.80
N ARG A 276 12.36 -22.35 9.90
CA ARG A 276 11.85 -22.94 11.16
C ARG A 276 10.78 -22.05 11.80
N GLY A 277 11.01 -20.73 11.79
CA GLY A 277 10.04 -19.71 12.18
C GLY A 277 8.73 -19.84 11.41
N ALA A 278 8.80 -19.79 10.07
CA ALA A 278 7.65 -19.85 9.18
C ALA A 278 6.85 -21.15 9.35
N ALA A 279 7.53 -22.30 9.48
CA ALA A 279 6.85 -23.59 9.69
C ALA A 279 6.15 -23.65 11.06
N SER A 280 6.77 -23.12 12.10
CA SER A 280 6.19 -23.10 13.44
C SER A 280 4.97 -22.19 13.50
N ALA A 281 5.04 -21.02 12.87
CA ALA A 281 3.90 -20.11 12.75
C ALA A 281 2.73 -20.76 12.00
N ALA A 282 3.02 -21.43 10.87
CA ALA A 282 2.03 -22.18 10.11
C ALA A 282 1.31 -23.25 10.97
N TRP A 283 2.01 -23.97 11.85
CA TRP A 283 1.37 -24.94 12.75
C TRP A 283 0.62 -24.30 13.90
N ALA A 284 1.11 -23.19 14.45
CA ALA A 284 0.46 -22.51 15.57
C ALA A 284 -0.92 -21.98 15.17
N ILE A 285 -1.06 -21.50 13.93
CA ILE A 285 -2.33 -20.95 13.46
C ILE A 285 -3.39 -22.01 13.12
N GLU A 286 -3.04 -23.30 13.05
CA GLU A 286 -3.98 -24.40 12.78
C GLU A 286 -4.86 -24.74 13.99
N GLU A 287 -4.46 -24.31 15.19
CA GLU A 287 -5.18 -24.54 16.44
C GLU A 287 -5.41 -23.22 17.18
N TYR A 288 -6.33 -23.23 18.14
CA TYR A 288 -6.73 -22.04 18.86
C TYR A 288 -5.90 -21.81 20.13
N GLY A 289 -5.49 -20.56 20.36
CA GLY A 289 -4.91 -20.09 21.62
C GLY A 289 -3.43 -20.37 21.81
N SER A 290 -2.83 -19.77 22.84
CA SER A 290 -1.39 -19.80 23.09
C SER A 290 -0.77 -21.18 23.31
N LEU A 291 -1.58 -22.19 23.63
CA LEU A 291 -1.13 -23.56 23.84
C LEU A 291 -1.25 -24.44 22.58
N ALA A 292 -1.55 -23.87 21.41
CA ALA A 292 -1.68 -24.58 20.13
C ALA A 292 -0.50 -25.53 19.85
N LEU A 293 0.73 -25.09 20.16
CA LEU A 293 1.93 -25.91 19.95
C LEU A 293 2.24 -26.87 21.12
N ALA A 294 1.50 -26.85 22.23
CA ALA A 294 1.80 -27.67 23.41
C ALA A 294 1.74 -29.18 23.13
N GLY A 295 0.86 -29.61 22.21
CA GLY A 295 0.70 -31.02 21.83
C GLY A 295 1.74 -31.54 20.82
N LEU A 296 2.51 -30.64 20.18
CA LEU A 296 3.46 -31.01 19.14
C LEU A 296 4.82 -31.39 19.75
N ASP A 297 5.27 -32.63 19.58
CA ASP A 297 6.59 -33.04 20.06
C ASP A 297 7.72 -32.65 19.08
N PRO A 298 8.97 -32.46 19.56
CA PRO A 298 10.09 -32.06 18.70
C PRO A 298 10.38 -33.00 17.53
N GLU A 299 10.18 -34.30 17.71
CA GLU A 299 10.48 -35.28 16.65
C GLU A 299 9.43 -35.22 15.54
N THR A 300 8.15 -35.11 15.91
CA THR A 300 7.07 -34.84 14.96
C THR A 300 7.26 -33.50 14.26
N ALA A 301 7.70 -32.44 14.97
CA ALA A 301 8.00 -31.15 14.35
C ALA A 301 9.10 -31.26 13.26
N ARG A 302 10.21 -31.97 13.56
CA ARG A 302 11.27 -32.23 12.57
C ARG A 302 10.76 -33.02 11.37
N ARG A 303 9.95 -34.06 11.60
CA ARG A 303 9.34 -34.86 10.52
C ARG A 303 8.38 -34.03 9.66
N ARG A 304 7.49 -33.24 10.27
CA ARG A 304 6.56 -32.35 9.56
C ARG A 304 7.33 -31.33 8.72
N PHE A 305 8.39 -30.75 9.27
CA PHE A 305 9.22 -29.81 8.53
C PHE A 305 9.94 -30.47 7.36
N ALA A 306 10.59 -31.63 7.56
CA ALA A 306 11.26 -32.34 6.47
C ALA A 306 10.30 -32.64 5.31
N ALA A 307 9.04 -32.99 5.62
CA ALA A 307 8.00 -33.18 4.62
C ALA A 307 7.58 -31.88 3.90
N LEU A 308 7.53 -30.74 4.62
CA LEU A 308 7.26 -29.43 4.03
C LEU A 308 8.41 -28.97 3.11
N SER A 309 9.66 -29.13 3.54
CA SER A 309 10.84 -28.79 2.74
C SER A 309 10.96 -29.66 1.49
N ALA A 310 10.74 -30.98 1.61
CA ALA A 310 10.76 -31.88 0.46
C ALA A 310 9.65 -31.57 -0.57
N ARG A 311 8.50 -31.05 -0.13
CA ARG A 311 7.42 -30.58 -1.03
C ARG A 311 7.79 -29.26 -1.69
N ALA A 312 8.41 -28.32 -0.98
CA ALA A 312 8.90 -27.08 -1.55
C ALA A 312 10.02 -27.32 -2.59
N GLU A 313 10.87 -28.33 -2.38
CA GLU A 313 11.92 -28.75 -3.34
C GLU A 313 11.38 -29.60 -4.51
N ALA A 314 10.18 -30.19 -4.38
CA ALA A 314 9.54 -31.05 -5.40
C ALA A 314 8.56 -30.30 -6.33
N VAL A 315 8.30 -29.02 -6.10
CA VAL A 315 7.64 -28.16 -7.09
C VAL A 315 8.70 -27.81 -8.14
N PRO A 316 8.55 -28.22 -9.42
CA PRO A 316 9.57 -27.93 -10.42
C PRO A 316 9.61 -26.43 -10.68
N SER A 317 10.81 -25.85 -10.55
CA SER A 317 11.14 -24.55 -11.14
C SER A 317 10.73 -24.55 -12.62
N PRO A 318 10.10 -23.49 -13.14
CA PRO A 318 9.81 -23.41 -14.56
C PRO A 318 11.14 -23.48 -15.36
N GLU A 319 11.14 -24.30 -16.41
CA GLU A 319 12.33 -24.60 -17.22
C GLU A 319 12.90 -23.37 -17.97
N PRO A 320 14.21 -23.40 -18.28
CA PRO A 320 14.98 -22.26 -18.77
C PRO A 320 14.78 -22.05 -20.28
N SER A 321 14.38 -20.85 -20.68
CA SER A 321 14.46 -20.39 -22.07
C SER A 321 15.89 -19.93 -22.38
N GLU A 322 16.43 -20.42 -23.50
CA GLU A 322 17.82 -20.28 -23.95
C GLU A 322 18.36 -18.83 -23.96
N ALA A 323 19.61 -18.69 -23.54
CA ALA A 323 20.33 -17.42 -23.44
C ALA A 323 20.54 -16.73 -24.80
N PRO A 324 20.31 -15.40 -24.89
CA PRO A 324 21.17 -14.54 -25.68
C PRO A 324 22.43 -14.22 -24.87
N GLY A 325 23.57 -14.16 -25.56
CA GLY A 325 24.91 -14.12 -24.98
C GLY A 325 25.17 -13.02 -23.96
N ALA A 326 26.20 -13.29 -23.15
CA ALA A 326 26.76 -12.45 -22.11
C ALA A 326 26.63 -10.93 -22.35
N HIS A 327 25.74 -10.29 -21.59
CA HIS A 327 25.76 -8.86 -21.35
C HIS A 327 25.54 -8.59 -19.85
N SER A 328 26.26 -7.58 -19.37
CA SER A 328 26.44 -7.17 -17.98
C SER A 328 25.13 -6.92 -17.19
N ALA A 329 25.20 -7.17 -15.89
CA ALA A 329 24.29 -6.74 -14.81
C ALA A 329 23.14 -5.77 -15.20
N SER A 330 21.86 -6.19 -15.08
CA SER A 330 20.71 -5.27 -14.94
C SER A 330 19.36 -5.95 -14.59
N GLU A 331 18.75 -5.44 -13.51
CA GLU A 331 17.33 -5.08 -13.25
C GLU A 331 16.16 -6.11 -13.26
N GLU A 332 15.55 -6.26 -12.07
CA GLU A 332 14.27 -6.91 -11.72
C GLU A 332 12.98 -6.21 -12.24
N PRO A 333 11.81 -6.90 -12.24
CA PRO A 333 10.60 -6.55 -13.01
C PRO A 333 9.63 -5.53 -12.37
N ALA A 334 10.03 -4.75 -11.36
CA ALA A 334 9.14 -3.83 -10.63
C ALA A 334 8.47 -2.74 -11.49
N TYR A 335 9.00 -2.46 -12.69
CA TYR A 335 8.56 -1.41 -13.60
C TYR A 335 8.20 -1.92 -15.00
N ASP A 336 7.70 -3.15 -15.11
CA ASP A 336 7.27 -3.67 -16.41
C ASP A 336 6.13 -2.81 -17.01
N ILE A 337 6.33 -2.36 -18.26
CA ILE A 337 5.32 -1.61 -19.01
C ILE A 337 4.06 -2.46 -19.25
N ASP A 338 4.17 -3.79 -19.22
CA ASP A 338 3.04 -4.72 -19.32
C ASP A 338 2.04 -4.60 -18.16
N VAL A 339 2.47 -4.10 -16.99
CA VAL A 339 1.54 -3.77 -15.89
C VAL A 339 0.52 -2.74 -16.37
N MET A 340 0.95 -1.73 -17.14
CA MET A 340 0.05 -0.71 -17.69
C MET A 340 -1.00 -1.33 -18.63
N ARG A 341 -0.59 -2.25 -19.51
CA ARG A 341 -1.53 -2.96 -20.39
C ARG A 341 -2.56 -3.77 -19.61
N ARG A 342 -2.11 -4.48 -18.58
CA ARG A 342 -3.01 -5.27 -17.72
C ARG A 342 -3.97 -4.37 -16.94
N GLU A 343 -3.51 -3.25 -16.41
CA GLU A 343 -4.38 -2.27 -15.75
C GLU A 343 -5.40 -1.64 -16.70
N ILE A 344 -4.99 -1.31 -17.94
CA ILE A 344 -5.90 -0.80 -18.97
C ILE A 344 -7.03 -1.80 -19.25
N ALA A 345 -6.72 -3.10 -19.30
CA ALA A 345 -7.70 -4.14 -19.58
C ALA A 345 -8.77 -4.29 -18.48
N MET A 346 -8.47 -3.92 -17.23
CA MET A 346 -9.41 -3.98 -16.10
C MET A 346 -10.35 -2.78 -16.00
N ILE A 347 -10.08 -1.69 -16.73
CA ILE A 347 -10.81 -0.43 -16.58
C ILE A 347 -12.34 -0.58 -16.71
N PRO A 348 -12.91 -1.37 -17.64
CA PRO A 348 -14.35 -1.56 -17.71
C PRO A 348 -14.95 -2.06 -16.38
N ASP A 349 -14.29 -3.02 -15.73
CA ASP A 349 -14.72 -3.57 -14.44
C ASP A 349 -14.53 -2.55 -13.31
N VAL A 350 -13.43 -1.79 -13.34
CA VAL A 350 -13.19 -0.69 -12.39
C VAL A 350 -14.32 0.34 -12.46
N ILE A 351 -14.73 0.77 -13.66
CA ILE A 351 -15.84 1.71 -13.83
C ILE A 351 -17.13 1.09 -13.28
N ALA A 352 -17.44 -0.15 -13.67
CA ALA A 352 -18.65 -0.84 -13.21
C ALA A 352 -18.74 -0.94 -11.68
N GLN A 353 -17.62 -1.28 -11.02
CA GLN A 353 -17.52 -1.39 -9.57
C GLN A 353 -17.82 -0.05 -8.88
N HIS A 354 -17.27 1.06 -9.39
CA HIS A 354 -17.48 2.37 -8.76
C HIS A 354 -18.90 2.88 -8.97
N LEU A 355 -19.51 2.63 -10.14
CA LEU A 355 -20.92 2.98 -10.39
C LEU A 355 -21.92 2.16 -9.57
N ALA A 356 -21.52 0.97 -9.10
CA ALA A 356 -22.32 0.18 -8.17
C ALA A 356 -22.39 0.79 -6.76
N ASP A 357 -21.43 1.66 -6.40
CA ASP A 357 -21.32 2.33 -5.09
C ASP A 357 -21.44 1.34 -3.91
N PRO A 358 -20.51 0.36 -3.81
CA PRO A 358 -20.51 -0.58 -2.70
C PRO A 358 -20.36 0.20 -1.38
N GLY A 359 -21.27 -0.03 -0.42
CA GLY A 359 -21.31 0.71 0.84
C GLY A 359 -22.11 2.04 0.82
N GLY A 360 -22.58 2.46 -0.36
CA GLY A 360 -23.45 3.65 -0.50
C GLY A 360 -22.76 4.96 -0.13
N HIS A 361 -21.45 5.07 -0.36
CA HIS A 361 -20.66 6.23 0.02
C HIS A 361 -20.97 7.43 -0.88
N VAL A 362 -21.06 7.22 -2.19
CA VAL A 362 -21.38 8.29 -3.16
C VAL A 362 -22.78 8.84 -2.86
N GLU A 363 -23.75 7.95 -2.64
CA GLU A 363 -25.12 8.33 -2.26
C GLU A 363 -25.16 9.17 -0.97
N ARG A 364 -24.41 8.75 0.05
CA ARG A 364 -24.35 9.45 1.33
C ARG A 364 -23.76 10.85 1.19
N ILE A 365 -22.67 10.99 0.44
CA ILE A 365 -22.05 12.30 0.20
C ILE A 365 -23.01 13.21 -0.58
N ALA A 366 -23.69 12.70 -1.62
CA ALA A 366 -24.70 13.44 -2.36
C ALA A 366 -25.83 14.00 -1.47
N GLN A 367 -26.30 13.19 -0.51
CA GLN A 367 -27.31 13.61 0.45
C GLN A 367 -26.75 14.70 1.39
N ILE A 368 -25.55 14.52 1.93
CA ILE A 368 -24.93 15.52 2.82
C ILE A 368 -24.71 16.87 2.11
N LEU A 369 -24.26 16.85 0.85
CA LEU A 369 -24.11 18.07 0.04
C LEU A 369 -25.45 18.80 -0.14
N THR A 370 -26.55 18.05 -0.28
CA THR A 370 -27.91 18.61 -0.38
C THR A 370 -28.38 19.16 0.96
N ASP A 371 -28.23 18.40 2.04
CA ASP A 371 -28.68 18.78 3.38
C ASP A 371 -27.96 20.01 3.92
N ARG A 372 -26.66 20.15 3.59
CA ARG A 372 -25.86 21.35 3.91
C ARG A 372 -26.11 22.50 2.94
N GLY A 373 -26.95 22.30 1.93
CA GLY A 373 -27.28 23.29 0.93
C GLY A 373 -26.04 23.81 0.20
N ILE A 374 -25.11 22.95 -0.20
CA ILE A 374 -23.91 23.41 -0.92
C ILE A 374 -24.29 24.05 -2.26
N GLU A 375 -23.66 25.19 -2.58
CA GLU A 375 -23.90 26.00 -3.78
C GLU A 375 -22.67 26.19 -4.67
N HIS A 376 -21.48 25.84 -4.17
CA HIS A 376 -20.22 25.93 -4.90
C HIS A 376 -19.35 24.69 -4.62
N LEU A 377 -18.85 24.05 -5.66
CA LEU A 377 -18.00 22.87 -5.57
C LEU A 377 -16.61 23.14 -6.15
N PHE A 378 -15.58 22.84 -5.37
CA PHE A 378 -14.18 22.91 -5.80
C PHE A 378 -13.60 21.51 -5.80
N LEU A 379 -13.13 21.05 -6.96
CA LEU A 379 -12.48 19.76 -7.16
C LEU A 379 -10.97 19.99 -7.15
N VAL A 380 -10.28 19.50 -6.14
CA VAL A 380 -8.90 19.92 -5.82
C VAL A 380 -7.95 18.73 -5.85
N GLY A 381 -6.86 18.82 -6.61
CA GLY A 381 -5.89 17.72 -6.72
C GLY A 381 -4.56 18.12 -7.35
N CYS A 382 -3.72 17.12 -7.62
CA CYS A 382 -2.45 17.24 -8.34
C CYS A 382 -2.37 16.18 -9.44
N GLY A 383 -1.74 16.49 -10.57
CA GLY A 383 -1.60 15.56 -11.71
C GLY A 383 -2.95 15.01 -12.18
N ASP A 384 -3.02 13.70 -12.39
CA ASP A 384 -4.23 13.00 -12.82
C ASP A 384 -5.44 13.23 -11.90
N SER A 385 -5.22 13.44 -10.59
CA SER A 385 -6.31 13.77 -9.67
C SER A 385 -6.91 15.16 -9.92
N TYR A 386 -6.10 16.12 -10.39
CA TYR A 386 -6.61 17.41 -10.86
C TYR A 386 -7.36 17.25 -12.19
N PHE A 387 -6.83 16.43 -13.11
CA PHE A 387 -7.52 16.15 -14.38
C PHE A 387 -8.88 15.48 -14.16
N ALA A 388 -9.02 14.62 -13.15
CA ALA A 388 -10.31 14.02 -12.81
C ALA A 388 -11.35 15.08 -12.38
N GLY A 389 -10.90 16.12 -11.67
CA GLY A 389 -11.74 17.28 -11.37
C GLY A 389 -12.15 18.06 -12.63
N LEU A 390 -11.23 18.23 -13.57
CA LEU A 390 -11.50 18.94 -14.83
C LEU A 390 -12.47 18.15 -15.72
N ALA A 391 -12.30 16.83 -15.79
CA ALA A 391 -13.15 15.92 -16.55
C ALA A 391 -14.62 15.98 -16.12
N THR A 392 -14.85 16.07 -14.81
CA THR A 392 -16.20 15.91 -14.21
C THR A 392 -16.90 17.22 -13.88
N ALA A 393 -16.21 18.37 -13.97
CA ALA A 393 -16.79 19.68 -13.67
C ALA A 393 -18.06 19.97 -14.48
N LEU A 394 -18.08 19.61 -15.77
CA LEU A 394 -19.25 19.80 -16.63
C LEU A 394 -20.44 18.94 -16.17
N ALA A 395 -20.21 17.69 -15.75
CA ALA A 395 -21.27 16.82 -15.26
C ALA A 395 -21.96 17.41 -14.01
N PHE A 396 -21.17 17.94 -13.06
CA PHE A 396 -21.72 18.66 -11.91
C PHE A 396 -22.54 19.87 -12.34
N GLN A 397 -22.00 20.74 -13.18
CA GLN A 397 -22.69 21.96 -13.62
C GLN A 397 -24.01 21.65 -14.33
N ARG A 398 -23.99 20.72 -15.29
CA ARG A 398 -25.14 20.36 -16.11
C ARG A 398 -26.26 19.73 -15.29
N HIS A 399 -25.92 18.73 -14.47
CA HIS A 399 -26.91 17.89 -13.80
C HIS A 399 -27.35 18.46 -12.46
N THR A 400 -26.44 19.03 -11.67
CA THR A 400 -26.77 19.59 -10.34
C THR A 400 -27.18 21.06 -10.41
N GLY A 401 -26.63 21.82 -11.36
CA GLY A 401 -26.85 23.26 -11.50
C GLY A 401 -25.98 24.08 -10.55
N ILE A 402 -25.03 23.41 -9.91
CA ILE A 402 -24.05 24.00 -9.02
C ILE A 402 -22.82 24.40 -9.81
N SER A 403 -22.24 25.54 -9.46
CA SER A 403 -20.93 25.92 -9.98
C SER A 403 -19.89 24.91 -9.47
N ALA A 404 -19.28 24.16 -10.40
CA ALA A 404 -18.17 23.27 -10.11
C ALA A 404 -16.95 23.69 -10.92
N ARG A 405 -15.76 23.66 -10.29
CA ARG A 405 -14.49 23.89 -11.00
C ARG A 405 -13.34 23.10 -10.41
N ALA A 406 -12.43 22.67 -11.27
CA ALA A 406 -11.16 22.09 -10.88
C ALA A 406 -10.17 23.18 -10.45
N VAL A 407 -9.36 22.90 -9.42
CA VAL A 407 -8.32 23.81 -8.94
C VAL A 407 -7.08 23.00 -8.57
N HIS A 408 -5.90 23.47 -8.94
CA HIS A 408 -4.66 22.88 -8.44
C HIS A 408 -4.57 23.00 -6.91
N ALA A 409 -4.13 21.95 -6.23
CA ALA A 409 -4.12 21.89 -4.77
C ALA A 409 -3.29 23.01 -4.11
N LEU A 410 -2.14 23.35 -4.68
CA LEU A 410 -1.33 24.47 -4.19
C LEU A 410 -2.07 25.80 -4.33
N ASP A 411 -2.63 26.06 -5.51
CA ASP A 411 -3.34 27.31 -5.81
C ASP A 411 -4.54 27.51 -4.90
N PHE A 412 -5.30 26.43 -4.71
CA PHE A 412 -6.42 26.38 -3.79
C PHE A 412 -5.97 26.73 -2.37
N ALA A 413 -5.01 25.97 -1.84
CA ALA A 413 -4.59 26.05 -0.45
C ALA A 413 -3.97 27.40 -0.07
N ARG A 414 -3.26 28.05 -1.00
CA ARG A 414 -2.48 29.26 -0.72
C ARG A 414 -3.16 30.55 -1.14
N TYR A 415 -3.94 30.52 -2.21
CA TYR A 415 -4.44 31.76 -2.82
C TYR A 415 -5.97 31.86 -2.77
N GLN A 416 -6.71 30.74 -2.88
CA GLN A 416 -8.16 30.82 -3.12
C GLN A 416 -9.03 30.51 -1.90
N VAL A 417 -8.60 29.59 -1.03
CA VAL A 417 -9.43 29.00 0.04
C VAL A 417 -10.15 30.02 0.95
N ARG A 418 -9.55 31.18 1.20
CA ARG A 418 -10.12 32.22 2.08
C ARG A 418 -11.15 33.12 1.41
N TYR A 419 -11.25 33.06 0.08
CA TYR A 419 -12.13 33.90 -0.74
C TYR A 419 -13.25 33.08 -1.39
N LEU A 420 -13.39 31.81 -1.01
CA LEU A 420 -14.50 31.00 -1.54
C LEU A 420 -15.82 31.59 -1.02
N PRO A 421 -16.88 31.54 -1.84
CA PRO A 421 -18.21 31.94 -1.38
C PRO A 421 -18.68 31.10 -0.19
N GLU A 422 -19.69 31.58 0.53
CA GLU A 422 -20.38 30.77 1.52
C GLU A 422 -20.96 29.50 0.88
N ARG A 423 -21.20 28.46 1.71
CA ARG A 423 -21.80 27.20 1.24
C ARG A 423 -20.96 26.49 0.17
N SER A 424 -19.63 26.63 0.29
CA SER A 424 -18.65 25.95 -0.53
C SER A 424 -18.31 24.56 0.02
N ALA A 425 -18.21 23.57 -0.88
CA ALA A 425 -17.62 22.27 -0.59
C ALA A 425 -16.36 22.06 -1.43
N VAL A 426 -15.39 21.35 -0.84
CA VAL A 426 -14.08 21.11 -1.42
C VAL A 426 -13.85 19.60 -1.41
N VAL A 427 -13.80 18.99 -2.58
CA VAL A 427 -13.42 17.57 -2.73
C VAL A 427 -11.95 17.51 -3.09
N CYS A 428 -11.14 17.11 -2.13
CA CYS A 428 -9.71 16.90 -2.27
C CYS A 428 -9.46 15.48 -2.79
N VAL A 429 -9.05 15.38 -4.05
CA VAL A 429 -8.91 14.15 -4.82
C VAL A 429 -7.45 13.68 -4.76
N SER A 430 -7.22 12.48 -4.23
CA SER A 430 -5.92 11.79 -4.29
C SER A 430 -6.09 10.29 -4.05
N PHE A 431 -5.80 9.46 -5.05
CA PHE A 431 -5.84 8.01 -4.90
C PHE A 431 -4.97 7.52 -3.73
N SER A 432 -3.70 7.93 -3.67
CA SER A 432 -2.77 7.48 -2.61
C SER A 432 -3.08 8.05 -1.22
N GLY A 433 -3.75 9.21 -1.16
CA GLY A 433 -3.99 9.93 0.10
C GLY A 433 -2.71 10.49 0.76
N ARG A 434 -1.56 10.44 0.06
CA ARG A 434 -0.24 10.87 0.58
C ARG A 434 0.26 12.19 0.00
N VAL A 435 -0.42 12.74 -1.02
CA VAL A 435 0.03 13.96 -1.71
C VAL A 435 -0.02 15.16 -0.75
N GLY A 436 1.14 15.76 -0.51
CA GLY A 436 1.29 16.73 0.56
C GLY A 436 0.48 18.01 0.32
N ARG A 437 0.40 18.46 -0.95
CA ARG A 437 -0.38 19.65 -1.33
C ARG A 437 -1.90 19.43 -1.26
N THR A 438 -2.36 18.22 -1.57
CA THR A 438 -3.78 17.87 -1.42
C THR A 438 -4.17 17.77 0.06
N THR A 439 -3.29 17.23 0.91
CA THR A 439 -3.47 17.21 2.36
C THR A 439 -3.47 18.63 2.94
N GLU A 440 -2.59 19.51 2.46
CA GLU A 440 -2.64 20.91 2.84
C GLU A 440 -3.97 21.58 2.43
N ALA A 441 -4.45 21.33 1.21
CA ALA A 441 -5.72 21.88 0.74
C ALA A 441 -6.90 21.48 1.63
N VAL A 442 -6.98 20.22 2.08
CA VAL A 442 -8.07 19.77 2.96
C VAL A 442 -8.00 20.42 4.34
N VAL A 443 -6.78 20.56 4.90
CA VAL A 443 -6.57 21.24 6.19
C VAL A 443 -7.00 22.70 6.10
N GLN A 444 -6.59 23.40 5.03
CA GLN A 444 -6.97 24.80 4.84
C GLN A 444 -8.48 24.96 4.61
N ALA A 445 -9.11 24.07 3.82
CA ALA A 445 -10.55 24.11 3.61
C ALA A 445 -11.31 24.07 4.95
N ARG A 446 -10.94 23.15 5.85
CA ARG A 446 -11.52 23.06 7.19
C ARG A 446 -11.22 24.27 8.05
N ARG A 447 -9.98 24.77 8.02
CA ARG A 447 -9.56 25.96 8.78
C ARG A 447 -10.40 27.19 8.44
N PHE A 448 -10.77 27.34 7.16
CA PHE A 448 -11.63 28.45 6.69
C PHE A 448 -13.14 28.13 6.70
N GLY A 449 -13.55 27.01 7.30
CA GLY A 449 -14.95 26.68 7.54
C GLY A 449 -15.70 26.09 6.34
N HIS A 450 -15.00 25.64 5.30
CA HIS A 450 -15.60 24.97 4.15
C HIS A 450 -15.77 23.48 4.40
N LEU A 451 -16.81 22.87 3.82
CA LEU A 451 -16.99 21.42 3.89
C LEU A 451 -15.85 20.74 3.11
N ALA A 452 -15.03 19.96 3.80
CA ALA A 452 -13.85 19.33 3.22
C ALA A 452 -14.04 17.81 3.11
N ILE A 453 -13.95 17.29 1.90
CA ILE A 453 -14.19 15.88 1.56
C ILE A 453 -12.90 15.31 0.97
N ALA A 454 -12.40 14.19 1.49
CA ALA A 454 -11.30 13.46 0.89
C ALA A 454 -11.84 12.36 -0.03
N LEU A 455 -11.46 12.38 -1.31
CA LEU A 455 -11.66 11.25 -2.22
C LEU A 455 -10.34 10.48 -2.33
N THR A 456 -10.27 9.29 -1.72
CA THR A 456 -9.00 8.54 -1.58
C THR A 456 -9.20 7.04 -1.36
N ASN A 457 -8.19 6.23 -1.70
CA ASN A 457 -8.14 4.80 -1.37
C ASN A 457 -7.56 4.56 0.04
N ASN A 458 -6.86 5.55 0.62
CA ASN A 458 -6.25 5.41 1.93
C ASN A 458 -7.12 6.06 3.01
N GLU A 459 -8.10 5.31 3.51
CA GLU A 459 -9.09 5.79 4.50
C GLU A 459 -8.48 6.13 5.87
N SER A 460 -7.30 5.61 6.19
CA SER A 460 -6.52 5.95 7.40
C SER A 460 -5.35 6.89 7.10
N GLY A 461 -5.24 7.41 5.88
CA GLY A 461 -4.16 8.29 5.46
C GLY A 461 -4.33 9.74 5.93
N ALA A 462 -3.24 10.51 5.90
CA ALA A 462 -3.22 11.91 6.32
C ALA A 462 -4.30 12.78 5.65
N LEU A 463 -4.59 12.55 4.37
CA LEU A 463 -5.68 13.23 3.67
C LEU A 463 -7.06 12.89 4.27
N ALA A 464 -7.32 11.62 4.56
CA ALA A 464 -8.60 11.16 5.10
C ALA A 464 -8.80 11.64 6.54
N GLU A 465 -7.77 11.51 7.38
CA GLU A 465 -7.81 12.01 8.77
C GLU A 465 -8.04 13.52 8.85
N ALA A 466 -7.42 14.27 7.93
CA ALA A 466 -7.57 15.71 7.88
C ALA A 466 -8.93 16.15 7.31
N ALA A 467 -9.67 15.31 6.59
CA ALA A 467 -10.97 15.65 6.01
C ALA A 467 -12.13 15.60 7.03
N GLU A 468 -13.24 16.26 6.72
CA GLU A 468 -14.48 16.11 7.50
C GLU A 468 -15.26 14.87 7.07
N LEU A 469 -15.25 14.57 5.77
CA LEU A 469 -15.88 13.39 5.18
C LEU A 469 -14.88 12.65 4.30
N VAL A 470 -15.00 11.34 4.23
CA VAL A 470 -14.21 10.49 3.35
C VAL A 470 -15.16 9.85 2.33
N LEU A 471 -14.80 9.99 1.06
CA LEU A 471 -15.38 9.29 -0.09
C LEU A 471 -14.35 8.24 -0.55
N PRO A 472 -14.44 7.00 -0.06
CA PRO A 472 -13.47 5.98 -0.41
C PRO A 472 -13.57 5.60 -1.88
N ILE A 473 -12.42 5.32 -2.50
CA ILE A 473 -12.33 4.69 -3.81
C ILE A 473 -11.45 3.45 -3.72
N ALA A 474 -11.80 2.40 -4.45
CA ALA A 474 -11.10 1.12 -4.38
C ALA A 474 -10.79 0.62 -5.79
N VAL A 475 -9.55 0.77 -6.21
CA VAL A 475 -9.08 0.35 -7.54
C VAL A 475 -7.99 -0.71 -7.38
N PRO A 476 -8.14 -1.91 -7.96
CA PRO A 476 -7.08 -2.92 -7.96
C PRO A 476 -5.82 -2.39 -8.67
N THR A 477 -4.68 -2.42 -7.97
CA THR A 477 -3.37 -2.07 -8.55
C THR A 477 -2.54 -3.32 -8.76
N LEU A 478 -2.01 -3.52 -9.97
CA LEU A 478 -1.27 -4.75 -10.33
C LEU A 478 0.26 -4.61 -10.23
N GLY A 479 0.74 -3.42 -9.88
CA GLY A 479 2.15 -3.09 -9.75
C GLY A 479 2.39 -1.60 -9.91
N PHE A 480 3.64 -1.19 -10.18
CA PHE A 480 3.94 0.20 -10.49
C PHE A 480 3.65 0.50 -11.96
N SER A 481 2.56 1.21 -12.22
CA SER A 481 2.16 1.66 -13.54
C SER A 481 1.78 3.15 -13.53
N PRO A 482 1.94 3.87 -14.66
CA PRO A 482 1.26 5.12 -14.91
C PRO A 482 -0.21 5.07 -14.47
N GLY A 483 -0.68 6.08 -13.74
CA GLY A 483 -2.06 6.10 -13.24
C GLY A 483 -3.07 6.09 -14.39
N THR A 484 -3.72 4.96 -14.64
CA THR A 484 -4.73 4.79 -15.71
C THR A 484 -6.06 4.33 -15.13
N SER A 485 -6.07 3.16 -14.51
CA SER A 485 -7.20 2.58 -13.77
C SER A 485 -7.65 3.49 -12.61
N THR A 486 -6.70 4.04 -11.86
CA THR A 486 -6.95 4.94 -10.73
C THR A 486 -7.59 6.25 -11.18
N TYR A 487 -7.13 6.82 -12.30
CA TYR A 487 -7.74 8.00 -12.91
C TYR A 487 -9.22 7.77 -13.25
N LEU A 488 -9.52 6.67 -13.93
CA LEU A 488 -10.89 6.39 -14.37
C LEU A 488 -11.81 5.95 -13.22
N GLY A 489 -11.29 5.32 -12.18
CA GLY A 489 -12.02 5.12 -10.93
C GLY A 489 -12.44 6.44 -10.28
N MET A 490 -11.54 7.43 -10.23
CA MET A 490 -11.85 8.78 -9.72
C MET A 490 -12.91 9.49 -10.58
N VAL A 491 -12.76 9.48 -11.91
CA VAL A 491 -13.72 10.11 -12.83
C VAL A 491 -15.10 9.47 -12.71
N ALA A 492 -15.19 8.13 -12.73
CA ALA A 492 -16.46 7.41 -12.61
C ALA A 492 -17.18 7.71 -11.28
N THR A 493 -16.41 7.78 -10.18
CA THR A 493 -16.95 8.12 -8.85
C THR A 493 -17.50 9.54 -8.80
N LEU A 494 -16.78 10.50 -9.36
CA LEU A 494 -17.17 11.92 -9.38
C LEU A 494 -18.37 12.18 -10.31
N ASP A 495 -18.42 11.53 -11.46
CA ASP A 495 -19.59 11.58 -12.35
C ASP A 495 -20.83 10.97 -11.68
N ASP A 496 -20.67 9.84 -10.99
CA ASP A 496 -21.77 9.24 -10.23
C ASP A 496 -22.24 10.14 -9.09
N LEU A 497 -21.30 10.81 -8.41
CA LEU A 497 -21.62 11.81 -7.38
C LEU A 497 -22.43 12.97 -7.97
N ALA A 498 -22.08 13.47 -9.14
CA ALA A 498 -22.83 14.53 -9.82
C ALA A 498 -24.28 14.12 -10.08
N LEU A 499 -24.52 12.90 -10.57
CA LEU A 499 -25.86 12.42 -10.89
C LEU A 499 -26.70 12.11 -9.64
N ARG A 500 -26.11 11.49 -8.62
CA ARG A 500 -26.80 11.25 -7.35
C ARG A 500 -27.13 12.56 -6.64
N TRP A 501 -26.22 13.53 -6.69
CA TRP A 501 -26.47 14.84 -6.11
C TRP A 501 -27.57 15.59 -6.87
N ALA A 502 -27.61 15.51 -8.21
CA ALA A 502 -28.72 16.05 -9.00
C ALA A 502 -30.06 15.45 -8.55
N ARG A 503 -30.13 14.13 -8.39
CA ARG A 503 -31.31 13.42 -7.91
C ARG A 503 -31.71 13.84 -6.49
N ALA A 504 -30.75 13.93 -5.56
CA ALA A 504 -31.00 14.39 -4.19
C ALA A 504 -31.56 15.82 -4.15
N ARG A 505 -31.19 16.66 -5.13
CA ARG A 505 -31.74 18.01 -5.33
C ARG A 505 -33.07 18.03 -6.10
N GLY A 506 -33.68 16.88 -6.38
CA GLY A 506 -34.95 16.77 -7.09
C GLY A 506 -34.87 17.06 -8.59
N ARG A 507 -33.68 17.01 -9.19
CA ARG A 507 -33.49 17.16 -10.64
C ARG A 507 -33.52 15.81 -11.34
N ASP A 508 -34.09 15.77 -12.54
CA ASP A 508 -34.08 14.56 -13.35
C ASP A 508 -32.67 14.30 -13.92
N ALA A 509 -32.14 13.12 -13.60
CA ALA A 509 -30.85 12.62 -14.06
C ALA A 509 -30.96 11.20 -14.64
N ALA A 510 -32.18 10.69 -14.88
CA ALA A 510 -32.40 9.29 -15.24
C ALA A 510 -31.74 8.91 -16.57
N ALA A 511 -31.89 9.75 -17.60
CA ALA A 511 -31.26 9.52 -18.90
C ALA A 511 -29.73 9.56 -18.82
N ALA A 512 -29.17 10.54 -18.09
CA ALA A 512 -27.73 10.65 -17.88
C ALA A 512 -27.17 9.46 -17.08
N ARG A 513 -27.90 8.98 -16.05
CA ARG A 513 -27.50 7.79 -15.27
C ARG A 513 -27.54 6.53 -16.12
N ALA A 514 -28.54 6.38 -16.99
CA ALA A 514 -28.60 5.26 -17.93
C ALA A 514 -27.40 5.27 -18.89
N ALA A 515 -27.02 6.44 -19.41
CA ALA A 515 -25.84 6.59 -20.25
C ALA A 515 -24.54 6.26 -19.50
N LEU A 516 -24.35 6.79 -18.28
CA LEU A 516 -23.17 6.49 -17.45
C LEU A 516 -23.08 4.99 -17.12
N THR A 517 -24.21 4.35 -16.84
CA THR A 517 -24.27 2.90 -16.55
C THR A 517 -23.91 2.03 -17.77
N ALA A 518 -24.05 2.55 -18.99
CA ALA A 518 -23.64 1.85 -20.21
C ALA A 518 -22.14 1.96 -20.50
N VAL A 519 -21.42 2.88 -19.82
CA VAL A 519 -20.00 3.15 -20.08
C VAL A 519 -19.09 1.92 -19.95
N PRO A 520 -19.24 1.00 -18.97
CA PRO A 520 -18.40 -0.20 -18.92
C PRO A 520 -18.39 -1.01 -20.22
N ALA A 521 -19.56 -1.27 -20.80
CA ALA A 521 -19.67 -2.01 -22.06
C ALA A 521 -19.09 -1.23 -23.25
N LEU A 522 -19.27 0.10 -23.25
CA LEU A 522 -18.73 1.00 -24.28
C LEU A 522 -17.21 1.14 -24.15
N ALA A 523 -16.65 1.07 -22.94
CA ALA A 523 -15.23 1.06 -22.65
C ALA A 523 -14.59 -0.21 -23.21
N GLU A 524 -15.19 -1.39 -23.01
CA GLU A 524 -14.72 -2.62 -23.65
C GLU A 524 -14.73 -2.52 -25.18
N GLN A 525 -15.81 -1.98 -25.76
CA GLN A 525 -15.91 -1.79 -27.21
C GLN A 525 -14.81 -0.86 -27.71
N THR A 526 -14.56 0.23 -26.98
CA THR A 526 -13.50 1.21 -27.29
C THR A 526 -12.13 0.55 -27.24
N LEU A 527 -11.81 -0.23 -26.20
CA LEU A 527 -10.54 -0.96 -26.11
C LEU A 527 -10.35 -1.94 -27.27
N ARG A 528 -11.38 -2.74 -27.59
CA ARG A 528 -11.33 -3.68 -28.72
C ARG A 528 -11.09 -2.96 -30.05
N ALA A 529 -11.76 -1.83 -30.27
CA ALA A 529 -11.63 -1.06 -31.51
C ALA A 529 -10.25 -0.40 -31.66
N ASN A 530 -9.53 -0.17 -30.56
CA ASN A 530 -8.23 0.52 -30.55
C ASN A 530 -7.00 -0.41 -30.47
N ALA A 531 -7.19 -1.73 -30.36
CA ALA A 531 -6.08 -2.69 -30.25
C ALA A 531 -5.04 -2.59 -31.39
N GLY A 532 -5.48 -2.24 -32.61
CA GLY A 532 -4.60 -1.97 -33.76
C GLY A 532 -4.29 -0.48 -33.98
N PRO A 533 -5.32 0.39 -34.03
CA PRO A 533 -5.12 1.83 -34.27
C PRO A 533 -4.15 2.51 -33.28
N ALA A 534 -4.19 2.14 -31.99
CA ALA A 534 -3.32 2.75 -30.99
C ALA A 534 -1.83 2.39 -31.18
N ASP A 535 -1.51 1.13 -31.51
CA ASP A 535 -0.14 0.72 -31.85
C ASP A 535 0.35 1.44 -33.13
N LYS A 536 -0.52 1.56 -34.14
CA LYS A 536 -0.20 2.31 -35.36
C LYS A 536 0.08 3.79 -35.06
N ALA A 537 -0.74 4.41 -34.21
CA ALA A 537 -0.53 5.79 -33.76
C ALA A 537 0.81 5.92 -33.03
N ALA A 538 1.08 5.05 -32.05
CA ALA A 538 2.32 5.06 -31.29
C ALA A 538 3.57 4.93 -32.18
N ARG A 539 3.57 4.01 -33.16
CA ARG A 539 4.67 3.85 -34.11
C ARG A 539 4.87 5.07 -35.00
N ALA A 540 3.79 5.74 -35.41
CA ALA A 540 3.88 6.94 -36.22
C ALA A 540 4.34 8.16 -35.41
N LEU A 541 4.00 8.20 -34.12
CA LEU A 541 4.45 9.23 -33.19
C LEU A 541 5.88 8.98 -32.68
N ALA A 542 6.40 7.77 -32.82
CA ALA A 542 7.74 7.41 -32.40
C ALA A 542 8.79 8.15 -33.23
N GLY A 543 9.63 8.94 -32.56
CA GLY A 543 10.71 9.72 -33.17
C GLY A 543 10.48 11.24 -33.15
N HIS A 544 9.29 11.69 -32.78
CA HIS A 544 9.04 13.11 -32.55
C HIS A 544 9.57 13.57 -31.18
N GLN A 545 10.11 14.79 -31.12
CA GLN A 545 10.69 15.36 -29.90
C GLN A 545 9.64 15.74 -28.86
N TRP A 546 8.48 16.22 -29.32
CA TRP A 546 7.30 16.47 -28.51
C TRP A 546 6.05 16.09 -29.30
N ILE A 547 4.95 15.86 -28.60
CA ILE A 547 3.64 15.55 -29.17
C ILE A 547 2.61 16.48 -28.53
N THR A 548 1.86 17.22 -29.36
CA THR A 548 0.82 18.14 -28.89
C THR A 548 -0.51 17.41 -28.74
N PHE A 549 -1.19 17.59 -27.61
CA PHE A 549 -2.51 17.05 -27.32
C PHE A 549 -3.52 18.19 -27.25
N LEU A 550 -4.57 18.11 -28.08
CA LEU A 550 -5.63 19.11 -28.17
C LEU A 550 -6.93 18.56 -27.60
N GLY A 551 -7.65 19.39 -26.86
CA GLY A 551 -9.00 19.07 -26.39
C GLY A 551 -9.73 20.33 -25.95
N ALA A 552 -11.04 20.22 -25.76
CA ALA A 552 -11.87 21.31 -25.26
C ALA A 552 -12.92 20.78 -24.28
N GLY A 553 -13.41 21.68 -23.42
CA GLY A 553 -14.41 21.34 -22.40
C GLY A 553 -13.92 20.18 -21.50
N PRO A 554 -14.73 19.14 -21.26
CA PRO A 554 -14.29 18.01 -20.44
C PRO A 554 -13.11 17.26 -21.09
N ASN A 555 -12.98 17.28 -22.42
CA ASN A 555 -11.89 16.60 -23.14
C ASN A 555 -10.57 17.39 -23.15
N GLU A 556 -10.55 18.63 -22.66
CA GLU A 556 -9.27 19.27 -22.29
C GLU A 556 -8.56 18.46 -21.19
N SER A 557 -9.32 17.87 -20.25
CA SER A 557 -8.78 16.93 -19.26
C SER A 557 -8.17 15.69 -19.92
N SER A 558 -8.83 15.13 -20.94
CA SER A 558 -8.34 13.96 -21.66
C SER A 558 -7.07 14.27 -22.43
N ALA A 559 -6.97 15.45 -23.05
CA ALA A 559 -5.74 15.91 -23.70
C ALA A 559 -4.58 16.05 -22.69
N LYS A 560 -4.83 16.67 -21.53
CA LYS A 560 -3.84 16.77 -20.43
C LYS A 560 -3.42 15.40 -19.90
N PHE A 561 -4.38 14.49 -19.70
CA PHE A 561 -4.13 13.11 -19.29
C PHE A 561 -3.26 12.36 -20.30
N GLY A 562 -3.61 12.43 -21.59
CA GLY A 562 -2.84 11.78 -22.67
C GLY A 562 -1.40 12.29 -22.73
N ALA A 563 -1.20 13.60 -22.66
CA ALA A 563 0.13 14.20 -22.57
C ALA A 563 0.89 13.71 -21.33
N ALA A 564 0.21 13.63 -20.17
CA ALA A 564 0.84 13.16 -18.93
C ALA A 564 1.33 11.71 -19.02
N LYS A 565 0.57 10.83 -19.69
CA LYS A 565 0.98 9.42 -19.88
C LYS A 565 2.25 9.28 -20.72
N LEU A 566 2.65 10.30 -21.50
CA LEU A 566 3.91 10.27 -22.24
C LEU A 566 5.15 10.48 -21.34
N PHE A 567 5.00 11.18 -20.22
CA PHE A 567 6.12 11.41 -19.30
C PHE A 567 6.45 10.17 -18.46
N GLU A 568 5.43 9.45 -18.00
CA GLU A 568 5.58 8.39 -17.00
C GLU A 568 6.23 7.14 -17.61
N GLY A 569 5.70 6.63 -18.73
CA GLY A 569 6.24 5.47 -19.43
C GLY A 569 7.23 5.82 -20.55
N PRO A 570 6.78 6.42 -21.67
CA PRO A 570 7.62 6.68 -22.85
C PRO A 570 8.80 7.64 -22.62
N GLN A 571 8.75 8.50 -21.61
CA GLN A 571 9.65 9.64 -21.42
C GLN A 571 9.71 10.58 -22.65
N VAL A 572 8.56 10.82 -23.26
CA VAL A 572 8.38 11.75 -24.39
C VAL A 572 7.71 13.01 -23.88
N VAL A 573 8.06 14.17 -24.46
CA VAL A 573 7.43 15.44 -24.09
C VAL A 573 6.00 15.48 -24.64
N GLY A 574 5.02 15.35 -23.75
CA GLY A 574 3.63 15.65 -24.05
C GLY A 574 3.33 17.12 -23.77
N VAL A 575 2.89 17.87 -24.77
CA VAL A 575 2.35 19.23 -24.59
C VAL A 575 0.84 19.12 -24.67
N SER A 576 0.09 19.79 -23.79
CA SER A 576 -1.36 19.81 -23.89
C SER A 576 -1.86 21.24 -23.88
N THR A 577 -2.80 21.54 -24.78
CA THR A 577 -3.38 22.86 -24.90
C THR A 577 -4.86 22.76 -25.25
N ASN A 578 -5.58 23.86 -25.03
CA ASN A 578 -6.96 23.96 -25.47
C ASN A 578 -6.98 24.09 -27.00
N ILE A 579 -7.97 23.47 -27.64
CA ILE A 579 -8.06 23.47 -29.10
C ILE A 579 -8.12 24.88 -29.71
N GLU A 580 -8.74 25.84 -29.01
CA GLU A 580 -8.83 27.22 -29.46
C GLU A 580 -7.51 27.95 -29.26
N GLU A 581 -6.87 27.77 -28.10
CA GLU A 581 -5.57 28.40 -27.82
C GLU A 581 -4.46 27.90 -28.75
N TRP A 582 -4.54 26.66 -29.23
CA TRP A 582 -3.66 26.20 -30.31
C TRP A 582 -3.77 27.10 -31.54
N ALA A 583 -4.98 27.48 -31.95
CA ALA A 583 -5.19 28.34 -33.12
C ALA A 583 -4.62 29.76 -32.92
N HIS A 584 -4.67 30.29 -31.70
CA HIS A 584 -4.21 31.65 -31.38
C HIS A 584 -2.73 31.73 -31.01
N GLU A 585 -2.10 30.62 -30.60
CA GLU A 585 -0.73 30.62 -30.09
C GLU A 585 0.16 29.59 -30.81
N GLU A 586 -0.17 28.31 -30.70
CA GLU A 586 0.71 27.21 -31.16
C GLU A 586 0.70 27.00 -32.68
N TYR A 587 -0.31 27.51 -33.39
CA TYR A 587 -0.39 27.49 -34.84
C TYR A 587 0.87 28.07 -35.48
N PHE A 588 1.39 29.17 -34.94
CA PHE A 588 2.56 29.89 -35.50
C PHE A 588 3.87 29.10 -35.42
N VAL A 589 3.93 28.06 -34.60
CA VAL A 589 5.09 27.16 -34.48
C VAL A 589 4.78 25.75 -34.96
N SER A 590 3.55 25.53 -35.45
CA SER A 590 3.14 24.28 -36.09
C SER A 590 3.49 24.30 -37.57
N SER A 591 3.92 23.17 -38.10
CA SER A 591 4.36 23.05 -39.50
C SER A 591 4.16 21.63 -40.02
N ALA A 592 4.60 21.39 -41.25
CA ALA A 592 4.49 20.08 -41.87
C ALA A 592 5.15 18.99 -41.01
N GLY A 593 4.39 17.94 -40.69
CA GLY A 593 4.83 16.82 -39.84
C GLY A 593 4.75 17.09 -38.33
N THR A 594 4.24 18.23 -37.87
CA THR A 594 3.98 18.44 -36.43
C THR A 594 3.01 17.37 -35.91
N PRO A 595 3.37 16.57 -34.89
CA PRO A 595 2.52 15.51 -34.36
C PRO A 595 1.46 16.07 -33.42
N VAL A 596 0.19 15.85 -33.75
CA VAL A 596 -0.95 16.34 -32.97
C VAL A 596 -1.90 15.20 -32.65
N VAL A 597 -2.22 15.00 -31.38
CA VAL A 597 -3.29 14.10 -30.92
C VAL A 597 -4.48 14.94 -30.49
N MET A 598 -5.55 14.93 -31.28
CA MET A 598 -6.77 15.70 -31.01
C MET A 598 -7.85 14.81 -30.39
N VAL A 599 -8.36 15.19 -29.22
CA VAL A 599 -9.49 14.53 -28.55
C VAL A 599 -10.76 15.33 -28.84
N ALA A 600 -11.60 14.79 -29.73
CA ALA A 600 -12.74 15.50 -30.31
C ALA A 600 -13.97 14.59 -30.46
N PRO A 601 -14.53 14.04 -29.36
CA PRO A 601 -15.77 13.28 -29.43
C PRO A 601 -16.96 14.18 -29.83
N SER A 602 -18.09 13.55 -30.13
CA SER A 602 -19.36 14.23 -30.34
C SER A 602 -19.75 15.06 -29.12
N GLY A 603 -20.16 16.32 -29.36
CA GLY A 603 -20.35 17.27 -28.28
C GLY A 603 -20.33 18.72 -28.76
N ALA A 604 -20.27 19.65 -27.82
CA ALA A 604 -20.30 21.09 -28.07
C ALA A 604 -19.08 21.61 -28.84
N GLY A 605 -17.93 20.93 -28.77
CA GLY A 605 -16.71 21.33 -29.47
C GLY A 605 -16.47 20.64 -30.83
N ALA A 606 -17.39 19.79 -31.29
CA ALA A 606 -17.13 18.90 -32.44
C ALA A 606 -17.00 19.65 -33.78
N ASP A 607 -17.78 20.70 -34.00
CA ASP A 607 -17.69 21.54 -35.20
C ASP A 607 -16.36 22.29 -35.25
N ARG A 608 -15.97 22.92 -34.14
CA ARG A 608 -14.70 23.63 -34.03
C ARG A 608 -13.51 22.68 -34.17
N ALA A 609 -13.60 21.47 -33.64
CA ALA A 609 -12.56 20.47 -33.85
C ALA A 609 -12.38 20.08 -35.32
N ALA A 610 -13.46 20.01 -36.10
CA ALA A 610 -13.36 19.76 -37.54
C ALA A 610 -12.70 20.93 -38.30
N GLU A 611 -12.99 22.18 -37.90
CA GLU A 611 -12.30 23.36 -38.44
C GLU A 611 -10.80 23.30 -38.15
N ILE A 612 -10.41 23.02 -36.91
CA ILE A 612 -9.00 22.92 -36.51
C ILE A 612 -8.30 21.74 -37.18
N LEU A 613 -9.00 20.62 -37.37
CA LEU A 613 -8.47 19.49 -38.13
C LEU A 613 -8.21 19.86 -39.60
N SER A 614 -9.08 20.68 -40.20
CA SER A 614 -8.88 21.19 -41.57
C SER A 614 -7.65 22.09 -41.65
N GLU A 615 -7.39 22.92 -40.64
CA GLU A 615 -6.19 23.75 -40.57
C GLU A 615 -4.92 22.91 -40.38
N LEU A 616 -4.97 21.88 -39.53
CA LEU A 616 -3.86 20.94 -39.36
C LEU A 616 -3.51 20.21 -40.66
N ASP A 617 -4.53 19.77 -41.41
CA ASP A 617 -4.35 19.17 -42.74
C ASP A 617 -3.74 20.18 -43.73
N PHE A 618 -4.26 21.42 -43.75
CA PHE A 618 -3.77 22.48 -44.62
C PHE A 618 -2.29 22.79 -44.44
N ILE A 619 -1.80 22.86 -43.20
CA ILE A 619 -0.38 23.09 -42.91
C ILE A 619 0.49 21.83 -43.05
N GLY A 620 -0.12 20.68 -43.35
CA GLY A 620 0.55 19.39 -43.50
C GLY A 620 1.01 18.78 -42.18
N ALA A 621 0.37 19.12 -41.06
CA ALA A 621 0.64 18.50 -39.77
C ALA A 621 0.25 17.00 -39.79
N PHE A 622 0.54 16.30 -38.70
CA PHE A 622 0.23 14.88 -38.55
C PHE A 622 -0.81 14.66 -37.44
N PRO A 623 -2.12 14.80 -37.75
CA PRO A 623 -3.18 14.60 -36.77
C PRO A 623 -3.50 13.11 -36.54
N VAL A 624 -3.58 12.74 -35.26
CA VAL A 624 -4.22 11.54 -34.72
C VAL A 624 -5.48 11.99 -33.99
N VAL A 625 -6.65 11.49 -34.36
CA VAL A 625 -7.94 11.94 -33.82
C VAL A 625 -8.56 10.85 -32.95
N VAL A 626 -8.87 11.19 -31.70
CA VAL A 626 -9.63 10.36 -30.74
C VAL A 626 -11.08 10.83 -30.72
N SER A 627 -12.00 10.07 -31.31
CA SER A 627 -13.40 10.48 -31.46
C SER A 627 -14.34 9.31 -31.76
N ASP A 628 -15.61 9.41 -31.41
CA ASP A 628 -16.72 8.56 -31.90
C ASP A 628 -17.24 9.02 -33.28
N ILE A 629 -16.84 10.20 -33.74
CA ILE A 629 -17.11 10.73 -35.09
C ILE A 629 -15.94 10.37 -36.01
N THR A 630 -16.24 9.97 -37.24
CA THR A 630 -15.22 9.81 -38.27
C THR A 630 -14.63 11.17 -38.63
N PRO A 631 -13.30 11.37 -38.51
CA PRO A 631 -12.67 12.66 -38.78
C PRO A 631 -12.76 13.04 -40.27
N GLU A 632 -13.07 14.31 -40.52
CA GLU A 632 -13.06 14.94 -41.84
C GLU A 632 -12.31 16.30 -41.73
N PRO A 633 -11.20 16.51 -42.47
CA PRO A 633 -10.55 15.59 -43.41
C PRO A 633 -10.01 14.30 -42.75
N SER A 634 -9.76 13.27 -43.57
CA SER A 634 -9.35 11.96 -43.09
C SER A 634 -7.99 12.01 -42.38
N ALA A 635 -7.96 11.50 -41.15
CA ALA A 635 -6.77 11.43 -40.29
C ALA A 635 -6.61 10.03 -39.67
N LEU A 636 -5.49 9.77 -38.98
CA LEU A 636 -5.36 8.53 -38.21
C LEU A 636 -6.39 8.56 -37.07
N HIS A 637 -7.34 7.64 -37.09
CA HIS A 637 -8.50 7.64 -36.18
C HIS A 637 -8.37 6.58 -35.08
N LEU A 638 -8.57 7.01 -33.85
CA LEU A 638 -8.71 6.21 -32.64
C LEU A 638 -10.19 6.23 -32.21
N PRO A 639 -11.00 5.24 -32.63
CA PRO A 639 -12.45 5.30 -32.50
C PRO A 639 -12.92 5.15 -31.06
N LEU A 640 -13.88 5.97 -30.63
CA LEU A 640 -14.62 5.78 -29.39
C LEU A 640 -15.96 5.11 -29.67
N ALA A 641 -16.46 4.30 -28.73
CA ALA A 641 -17.80 3.78 -28.82
C ALA A 641 -18.83 4.93 -28.69
N PRO A 642 -19.81 5.04 -29.61
CA PRO A 642 -20.77 6.14 -29.59
C PRO A 642 -21.83 5.96 -28.50
N GLY A 643 -22.59 7.03 -28.21
CA GLY A 643 -23.78 6.97 -27.36
C GLY A 643 -23.58 7.44 -25.92
N VAL A 644 -22.43 8.05 -25.62
CA VAL A 644 -22.14 8.70 -24.34
C VAL A 644 -22.25 10.21 -24.49
N PRO A 645 -23.00 10.92 -23.63
CA PRO A 645 -22.96 12.39 -23.56
C PRO A 645 -21.54 12.92 -23.35
N GLU A 646 -21.24 14.08 -23.92
CA GLU A 646 -19.91 14.70 -23.89
C GLU A 646 -19.31 14.82 -22.48
N GLU A 647 -20.12 15.11 -21.44
CA GLU A 647 -19.61 15.18 -20.06
C GLU A 647 -19.00 13.87 -19.54
N PHE A 648 -19.35 12.72 -20.12
CA PHE A 648 -18.83 11.41 -19.75
C PHE A 648 -17.84 10.85 -20.79
N SER A 649 -17.60 11.56 -21.89
CA SER A 649 -16.63 11.13 -22.91
C SER A 649 -15.20 10.94 -22.39
N PRO A 650 -14.72 11.65 -21.33
CA PRO A 650 -13.39 11.39 -20.77
C PRO A 650 -13.19 9.94 -20.31
N LEU A 651 -14.25 9.25 -19.88
CA LEU A 651 -14.21 7.85 -19.48
C LEU A 651 -13.84 6.90 -20.64
N LEU A 652 -14.18 7.28 -21.88
CA LEU A 652 -13.83 6.53 -23.08
C LEU A 652 -12.53 7.04 -23.71
N ALA A 653 -12.35 8.37 -23.80
CA ALA A 653 -11.20 8.99 -24.46
C ALA A 653 -9.86 8.64 -23.80
N ALA A 654 -9.83 8.44 -22.47
CA ALA A 654 -8.61 8.06 -21.76
C ALA A 654 -8.08 6.67 -22.14
N LEU A 655 -8.93 5.78 -22.67
CA LEU A 655 -8.57 4.39 -23.02
C LEU A 655 -7.56 4.34 -24.18
N PRO A 656 -7.86 4.88 -25.39
CA PRO A 656 -6.89 4.88 -26.48
C PRO A 656 -5.66 5.74 -26.17
N LEU A 657 -5.80 6.80 -25.37
CA LEU A 657 -4.65 7.61 -24.93
C LEU A 657 -3.71 6.81 -24.03
N SER A 658 -4.25 5.99 -23.14
CA SER A 658 -3.45 5.06 -22.31
C SER A 658 -2.76 4.01 -23.17
N LEU A 659 -3.44 3.48 -24.19
CA LEU A 659 -2.85 2.54 -25.16
C LEU A 659 -1.73 3.18 -25.99
N ILE A 660 -1.87 4.46 -26.39
CA ILE A 660 -0.77 5.20 -27.04
C ILE A 660 0.44 5.28 -26.10
N GLY A 661 0.22 5.66 -24.83
CA GLY A 661 1.30 5.72 -23.83
C GLY A 661 2.01 4.37 -23.65
N PHE A 662 1.24 3.28 -23.56
CA PHE A 662 1.76 1.92 -23.48
C PHE A 662 2.58 1.53 -24.72
N HIS A 663 1.98 1.60 -25.91
CA HIS A 663 2.64 1.17 -27.15
C HIS A 663 3.82 2.07 -27.52
N LEU A 664 3.78 3.36 -27.20
CA LEU A 664 4.91 4.25 -27.45
C LEU A 664 6.09 3.89 -26.54
N ALA A 665 5.83 3.54 -25.28
CA ALA A 665 6.86 3.02 -24.38
C ALA A 665 7.44 1.70 -24.90
N GLU A 666 6.61 0.77 -25.39
CA GLU A 666 7.09 -0.48 -26.02
C GLU A 666 7.99 -0.20 -27.23
N VAL A 667 7.54 0.67 -28.14
CA VAL A 667 8.28 1.03 -29.36
C VAL A 667 9.63 1.67 -29.02
N LEU A 668 9.70 2.43 -27.93
CA LEU A 668 10.92 3.09 -27.46
C LEU A 668 11.77 2.24 -26.50
N GLY A 669 11.35 1.01 -26.19
CA GLY A 669 12.05 0.12 -25.25
C GLY A 669 12.07 0.66 -23.81
N LYS A 670 10.99 1.33 -23.39
CA LYS A 670 10.84 1.96 -22.07
C LYS A 670 9.99 1.12 -21.12
N LYS A 671 10.23 1.33 -19.83
CA LYS A 671 9.48 0.73 -18.70
C LYS A 671 8.33 1.61 -18.24
N SER A 672 7.52 1.17 -17.28
CA SER A 672 6.38 1.90 -16.69
C SER A 672 6.76 3.21 -16.01
N TYR A 673 7.89 3.23 -15.29
CA TYR A 673 8.53 4.46 -14.78
C TYR A 673 10.04 4.33 -14.96
N ASN A 674 10.69 5.45 -15.30
CA ASN A 674 12.09 5.45 -15.71
C ASN A 674 12.88 6.51 -14.92
N PHE A 675 12.86 6.40 -13.58
CA PHE A 675 13.68 7.26 -12.72
C PHE A 675 15.18 7.03 -12.99
N PRO A 676 16.02 8.08 -12.95
CA PRO A 676 17.45 7.93 -13.21
C PRO A 676 18.19 7.16 -12.10
N SER A 677 17.59 7.03 -10.91
CA SER A 677 18.05 6.17 -9.80
C SER A 677 16.94 6.01 -8.76
N GLU A 678 17.05 5.00 -7.89
CA GLU A 678 16.16 4.85 -6.72
C GLU A 678 16.27 6.02 -5.74
N ALA A 679 17.43 6.68 -5.65
CA ALA A 679 17.60 7.90 -4.86
C ALA A 679 16.79 9.07 -5.45
N ALA A 680 16.81 9.25 -6.78
CA ALA A 680 16.01 10.27 -7.45
C ALA A 680 14.51 10.01 -7.30
N LYS A 681 14.10 8.74 -7.36
CA LYS A 681 12.72 8.31 -7.06
C LYS A 681 12.33 8.65 -5.62
N THR A 682 13.18 8.29 -4.66
CA THR A 682 12.97 8.58 -3.24
C THR A 682 12.80 10.08 -3.01
N GLU A 683 13.77 10.89 -3.46
CA GLU A 683 13.73 12.34 -3.30
C GLU A 683 12.50 12.96 -3.97
N HIS A 684 12.10 12.46 -5.14
CA HIS A 684 10.88 12.90 -5.81
C HIS A 684 9.63 12.64 -4.95
N TYR A 685 9.46 11.41 -4.46
CA TYR A 685 8.31 11.05 -3.63
C TYR A 685 8.32 11.75 -2.27
N ASP A 686 9.49 11.89 -1.66
CA ASP A 686 9.65 12.67 -0.43
C ASP A 686 9.23 14.13 -0.65
N THR A 687 9.57 14.71 -1.79
CA THR A 687 9.19 16.09 -2.13
C THR A 687 7.68 16.25 -2.31
N ILE A 688 7.03 15.36 -3.07
CA ILE A 688 5.58 15.50 -3.36
C ILE A 688 4.69 15.07 -2.19
N HIS A 689 5.17 14.17 -1.32
CA HIS A 689 4.47 13.77 -0.09
C HIS A 689 4.75 14.72 1.08
N ARG A 690 5.80 15.54 1.02
CA ARG A 690 6.10 16.53 2.06
C ARG A 690 4.97 17.54 2.20
N VAL A 691 4.37 17.54 3.38
CA VAL A 691 3.39 18.54 3.79
C VAL A 691 4.13 19.65 4.54
N VAL A 692 4.15 20.85 3.97
CA VAL A 692 4.46 22.07 4.74
C VAL A 692 3.17 22.86 4.79
N ILE A 693 2.44 22.74 5.91
CA ILE A 693 1.24 23.53 6.18
C ILE A 693 1.70 24.91 6.60
N GLY A 694 1.74 25.83 5.66
CA GLY A 694 2.06 27.21 5.97
C GLY A 694 0.79 28.01 6.23
N GLU A 695 0.93 29.14 6.91
CA GLU A 695 -0.12 30.15 6.85
C GLU A 695 -0.23 30.63 5.40
N PRO A 696 -1.44 30.63 4.82
CA PRO A 696 -1.61 31.16 3.49
C PRO A 696 -1.44 32.69 3.63
N ALA A 697 -0.48 33.25 2.88
CA ALA A 697 -0.02 34.64 3.00
C ALA A 697 -1.13 35.69 2.94
#